data_AF-A0A929HZR0-F1
#
_entry.id   AF-A0A929HZR0-F1
#
_cell.length_a   1.000
_cell.length_b   1.000
_cell.length_c   1.000
_cell.angle_alpha   90.00
_cell.angle_beta   90.00
_cell.angle_gamma   90.00
#
_symmetry.space_group_name_H-M   'P 1'
#
loop_
_entity.id
_entity.type
_entity.pdbx_description
1 polymer ?
#
loop_
_entity_poly.entity_id
_entity_poly.type
_entity_poly.pdbx_seq_one_letter_code
_entity_poly.pdbx_strand_id
1 'polypeptide(L)'
;MNRLKKYFYGLIVFAIFIFLSTGDSRADDTCMFSVTADEVPPNIVLLLDNGAEMQQVQWHSGYTSTDTYTPVPGGLALNGMDDDGDGDTDEADEDDVVQNGGSGSGFFNPNGYGMVDHGGLYYLVAIKDNLEFADYSEGIQATSSDSSNGIGTWTINSQTVSLPAQASAVVDADGVKDNAGMLRYSQNYLNWIFFSGLYTGNGSDLERRSRFYNAKKAILNVAKLTSNLAYFGIYNFTNYEGASSVQPLGMVVQTVNTPTTDNVLDPAFVNNINNMGTYTYSPLAEGLATIGGLYDSPSSATFTEWVETYCQKNFVIVVSPGISSMDRHGANQYLPKTLEDYDADESGIGEGNIEVDSTIYSIPTNYNGSTMLDDVAHYMYTHDMVGYEVGFQNVITYTVGFMGDLESNLFLINASNNGNGNLNLYDPNHPEYSKYHFTAESPDELSSVLLAAVNSILSQNMTYTSPVVPVTKTMSGNKIYLAFFKPLEGNFWEGNIVKLGINEDLEVVGKDNLAATWPNGAMRDDAKYYWSTKDWADISAPNGIANDLRKIYTYLGGNRDLLLDETNDFTTANTDHLTAAVLGNPTHATAEIIQYIRGADVFDEDADGYVTDNREVITGDVLHSQPLVVQYVDSNHKATSMVFFGSNDGMLHAVLDSIDPDIEDPNDVISHYGTEAWAFISPDHLPRLKDIVEGSGHQYF
;
A
#
# COMPACT_ATOMS: atom_id res chain seq x y z
N MET A 1 46.15 -42.48 -38.29
CA MET A 1 44.71 -42.68 -38.01
C MET A 1 44.31 -42.42 -36.54
N ASN A 2 45.00 -42.93 -35.51
CA ASN A 2 44.47 -42.85 -34.12
C ASN A 2 44.40 -41.44 -33.48
N ARG A 3 45.18 -40.44 -33.93
CA ARG A 3 45.06 -39.07 -33.41
C ARG A 3 43.81 -38.33 -33.91
N LEU A 4 43.42 -38.52 -35.18
CA LEU A 4 42.24 -37.86 -35.76
C LEU A 4 40.94 -38.28 -35.07
N LYS A 5 40.82 -39.57 -34.69
CA LYS A 5 39.67 -40.08 -33.93
C LYS A 5 39.52 -39.42 -32.56
N LYS A 6 40.62 -39.13 -31.84
CA LYS A 6 40.53 -38.47 -30.52
C LYS A 6 39.95 -37.05 -30.60
N TYR A 7 40.33 -36.27 -31.62
CA TYR A 7 39.75 -34.94 -31.82
C TYR A 7 38.28 -35.02 -32.25
N PHE A 8 37.91 -36.00 -33.08
CA PHE A 8 36.51 -36.19 -33.51
C PHE A 8 35.59 -36.59 -32.33
N TYR A 9 36.05 -37.47 -31.43
CA TYR A 9 35.32 -37.77 -30.20
C TYR A 9 35.26 -36.58 -29.23
N GLY A 10 36.32 -35.78 -29.11
CA GLY A 10 36.29 -34.56 -28.30
C GLY A 10 35.28 -33.53 -28.81
N LEU A 11 35.23 -33.32 -30.14
CA LEU A 11 34.25 -32.42 -30.78
C LEU A 11 32.81 -32.91 -30.62
N ILE A 12 32.57 -34.23 -30.71
CA ILE A 12 31.24 -34.82 -30.48
C ILE A 12 30.82 -34.67 -29.01
N VAL A 13 31.71 -34.90 -28.05
CA VAL A 13 31.39 -34.72 -26.62
C VAL A 13 31.13 -33.24 -26.29
N PHE A 14 31.90 -32.31 -26.87
CA PHE A 14 31.67 -30.88 -26.68
C PHE A 14 30.36 -30.41 -27.32
N ALA A 15 30.03 -30.89 -28.53
CA ALA A 15 28.74 -30.62 -29.17
C ALA A 15 27.56 -31.22 -28.38
N ILE A 16 27.70 -32.43 -27.82
CA ILE A 16 26.69 -33.05 -26.97
C ILE A 16 26.51 -32.25 -25.67
N PHE A 17 27.55 -31.66 -25.09
CA PHE A 17 27.40 -30.75 -23.95
C PHE A 17 26.62 -29.48 -24.32
N ILE A 18 26.88 -28.88 -25.50
CA ILE A 18 26.14 -27.70 -25.98
C ILE A 18 24.66 -28.02 -26.29
N PHE A 19 24.36 -29.24 -26.76
CA PHE A 19 22.98 -29.69 -27.02
C PHE A 19 22.27 -30.32 -25.81
N LEU A 20 22.97 -30.53 -24.69
CA LEU A 20 22.38 -30.94 -23.39
C LEU A 20 22.34 -29.78 -22.38
N SER A 21 22.99 -28.65 -22.66
CA SER A 21 22.87 -27.41 -21.91
C SER A 21 21.74 -26.51 -22.39
N THR A 22 20.84 -27.01 -23.26
CA THR A 22 19.52 -26.39 -23.47
C THR A 22 18.59 -26.79 -22.33
N GLY A 23 18.96 -26.43 -21.11
CA GLY A 23 17.94 -25.97 -20.18
C GLY A 23 17.45 -24.64 -20.75
N ASP A 24 16.14 -24.41 -20.76
CA ASP A 24 15.58 -23.15 -21.23
C ASP A 24 16.07 -22.03 -20.32
N SER A 25 17.09 -21.31 -20.77
CA SER A 25 17.51 -20.06 -20.16
C SER A 25 16.46 -19.02 -20.49
N ARG A 26 15.33 -19.06 -19.77
CA ARG A 26 14.43 -17.93 -19.59
C ARG A 26 15.17 -16.89 -18.76
N ALA A 27 16.14 -16.23 -19.39
CA ALA A 27 16.52 -14.89 -18.99
C ALA A 27 15.33 -14.01 -19.39
N ASP A 28 14.34 -13.93 -18.51
CA ASP A 28 13.14 -13.15 -18.75
C ASP A 28 13.49 -11.67 -18.48
N ASP A 29 14.10 -11.06 -19.51
CA ASP A 29 14.48 -9.64 -19.54
C ASP A 29 13.26 -8.71 -19.35
N THR A 30 12.04 -9.24 -19.32
CA THR A 30 10.80 -8.48 -19.07
C THR A 30 10.90 -7.63 -17.79
N CYS A 31 11.47 -8.17 -16.70
CA CYS A 31 11.71 -7.39 -15.47
C CYS A 31 12.76 -6.29 -15.57
N MET A 32 13.67 -6.35 -16.55
CA MET A 32 14.64 -5.28 -16.80
C MET A 32 13.97 -4.04 -17.40
N PHE A 33 12.79 -4.19 -18.01
CA PHE A 33 12.19 -3.19 -18.88
C PHE A 33 10.73 -2.85 -18.57
N SER A 34 10.05 -3.61 -17.71
CA SER A 34 8.70 -3.28 -17.23
C SER A 34 8.74 -2.08 -16.28
N VAL A 35 8.06 -0.99 -16.66
CA VAL A 35 8.14 0.31 -15.98
C VAL A 35 6.81 0.81 -15.40
N THR A 36 5.67 0.20 -15.76
CA THR A 36 4.35 0.56 -15.22
C THR A 36 3.46 -0.65 -14.93
N ALA A 37 2.35 -0.41 -14.23
CA ALA A 37 1.29 -1.39 -14.00
C ALA A 37 0.56 -1.84 -15.29
N ASP A 38 0.72 -1.16 -16.42
CA ASP A 38 0.25 -1.65 -17.73
C ASP A 38 1.13 -2.79 -18.28
N GLU A 39 2.40 -2.82 -17.89
CA GLU A 39 3.40 -3.77 -18.41
C GLU A 39 3.59 -4.97 -17.48
N VAL A 40 3.62 -4.73 -16.16
CA VAL A 40 3.55 -5.78 -15.12
C VAL A 40 2.53 -5.35 -14.05
N PRO A 41 1.25 -5.72 -14.22
CA PRO A 41 0.21 -5.45 -13.24
C PRO A 41 0.52 -6.16 -11.90
N PRO A 42 0.30 -5.52 -10.73
CA PRO A 42 0.56 -6.13 -9.44
C PRO A 42 -0.45 -7.22 -9.09
N ASN A 43 -0.05 -8.10 -8.19
CA ASN A 43 -0.92 -9.12 -7.61
C ASN A 43 -1.58 -8.59 -6.34
N ILE A 44 -2.88 -8.27 -6.40
CA ILE A 44 -3.64 -7.77 -5.26
C ILE A 44 -4.59 -8.86 -4.78
N VAL A 45 -4.37 -9.38 -3.57
CA VAL A 45 -5.29 -10.31 -2.91
C VAL A 45 -6.09 -9.57 -1.84
N LEU A 46 -7.41 -9.63 -1.93
CA LEU A 46 -8.30 -9.11 -0.88
C LEU A 46 -8.54 -10.20 0.15
N LEU A 47 -8.13 -9.98 1.41
CA LEU A 47 -8.66 -10.71 2.56
C LEU A 47 -9.94 -10.01 2.98
N LEU A 48 -11.08 -10.49 2.47
CA LEU A 48 -12.37 -9.94 2.81
C LEU A 48 -12.90 -10.62 4.08
N ASP A 49 -13.06 -9.83 5.14
CA ASP A 49 -13.82 -10.25 6.30
C ASP A 49 -15.27 -10.57 5.92
N ASN A 50 -15.75 -11.70 6.42
CA ASN A 50 -17.13 -12.14 6.27
C ASN A 50 -17.69 -12.73 7.58
N GLY A 51 -17.08 -12.47 8.73
CA GLY A 51 -17.49 -12.99 10.03
C GLY A 51 -18.74 -12.31 10.62
N ALA A 52 -18.93 -12.48 11.94
CA ALA A 52 -20.09 -11.94 12.67
C ALA A 52 -20.32 -10.44 12.44
N GLU A 53 -19.28 -9.61 12.53
CA GLU A 53 -19.43 -8.15 12.38
C GLU A 53 -19.90 -7.74 10.99
N MET A 54 -19.57 -8.54 9.97
CA MET A 54 -20.02 -8.32 8.59
C MET A 54 -21.48 -8.73 8.36
N GLN A 55 -22.09 -9.50 9.29
CA GLN A 55 -23.53 -9.77 9.36
C GLN A 55 -24.33 -8.63 10.01
N GLN A 56 -23.70 -7.60 10.60
CA GLN A 56 -24.43 -6.45 11.11
C GLN A 56 -25.25 -5.78 10.01
N VAL A 57 -26.48 -5.41 10.35
CA VAL A 57 -27.34 -4.61 9.46
C VAL A 57 -26.73 -3.22 9.25
N GLN A 58 -26.86 -2.70 8.03
CA GLN A 58 -26.54 -1.31 7.72
C GLN A 58 -27.40 -0.37 8.58
N TRP A 59 -26.76 0.57 9.26
CA TRP A 59 -27.46 1.51 10.11
C TRP A 59 -28.32 2.48 9.31
N HIS A 60 -29.49 2.82 9.88
CA HIS A 60 -30.33 3.90 9.39
C HIS A 60 -29.60 5.25 9.51
N SER A 61 -29.77 6.16 8.55
CA SER A 61 -29.07 7.44 8.47
C SER A 61 -29.33 8.43 9.63
N GLY A 62 -30.30 8.13 10.49
CA GLY A 62 -30.59 8.84 11.74
C GLY A 62 -29.97 8.22 13.00
N TYR A 63 -29.13 7.20 12.86
CA TYR A 63 -28.34 6.60 13.94
C TYR A 63 -26.86 7.00 13.82
N THR A 64 -26.22 7.14 14.97
CA THR A 64 -24.81 7.49 15.16
C THR A 64 -24.19 6.49 16.14
N SER A 65 -23.10 5.83 15.76
CA SER A 65 -22.41 4.85 16.63
C SER A 65 -21.73 5.50 17.83
N THR A 66 -21.37 6.79 17.73
CA THR A 66 -20.68 7.56 18.78
C THR A 66 -21.58 7.97 19.94
N ASP A 67 -22.90 7.91 19.79
CA ASP A 67 -23.85 8.26 20.84
C ASP A 67 -24.35 7.01 21.57
N THR A 68 -24.38 7.05 22.90
CA THR A 68 -24.95 5.97 23.73
C THR A 68 -26.46 6.13 23.86
N TYR A 69 -27.21 5.13 23.40
CA TYR A 69 -28.67 5.06 23.51
C TYR A 69 -29.16 4.07 24.58
N THR A 70 -28.25 3.33 25.21
CA THR A 70 -28.55 2.42 26.32
C THR A 70 -29.29 3.15 27.45
N PRO A 71 -30.50 2.68 27.85
CA PRO A 71 -31.27 3.32 28.90
C PRO A 71 -30.60 3.18 30.26
N VAL A 72 -30.50 4.28 31.02
CA VAL A 72 -30.07 4.23 32.42
C VAL A 72 -31.27 3.89 33.31
N PRO A 73 -31.25 2.77 34.06
CA PRO A 73 -32.33 2.43 34.98
C PRO A 73 -32.53 3.50 36.08
N GLY A 74 -33.73 3.54 36.67
CA GLY A 74 -34.01 4.36 37.88
C GLY A 74 -34.05 5.90 37.72
N GLY A 75 -33.51 6.48 36.63
CA GLY A 75 -33.58 7.93 36.37
C GLY A 75 -32.68 8.80 37.25
N LEU A 76 -31.65 8.22 37.88
CA LEU A 76 -30.57 8.93 38.55
C LEU A 76 -29.23 8.45 37.99
N ALA A 77 -28.66 9.22 37.06
CA ALA A 77 -27.22 9.17 36.85
C ALA A 77 -26.47 9.70 38.11
N LEU A 78 -25.17 9.40 38.20
CA LEU A 78 -24.19 9.73 39.27
C LEU A 78 -24.07 8.62 40.32
N ASN A 79 -23.10 7.71 40.20
CA ASN A 79 -21.68 8.07 40.42
C ASN A 79 -20.63 7.24 39.65
N GLY A 80 -20.99 6.18 38.93
CA GLY A 80 -20.02 5.34 38.21
C GLY A 80 -18.99 4.66 39.13
N MET A 81 -19.48 4.00 40.18
CA MET A 81 -18.65 3.20 41.09
C MET A 81 -19.22 1.79 41.17
N ASP A 82 -18.37 0.81 40.85
CA ASP A 82 -18.43 -0.56 41.36
C ASP A 82 -18.53 -0.50 42.90
N ASP A 83 -19.63 -1.00 43.47
CA ASP A 83 -19.94 -0.89 44.91
C ASP A 83 -19.85 -2.21 45.69
N ASP A 84 -19.61 -3.34 45.02
CA ASP A 84 -19.36 -4.65 45.66
C ASP A 84 -17.94 -5.23 45.42
N GLY A 85 -17.21 -4.70 44.44
CA GLY A 85 -15.77 -4.84 44.25
C GLY A 85 -15.34 -5.97 43.32
N ASP A 86 -16.19 -6.39 42.38
CA ASP A 86 -15.87 -7.45 41.41
C ASP A 86 -15.31 -6.95 40.06
N GLY A 87 -15.47 -5.65 39.77
CA GLY A 87 -14.98 -4.98 38.57
C GLY A 87 -16.08 -4.53 37.59
N ASP A 88 -17.35 -4.84 37.83
CA ASP A 88 -18.47 -4.38 37.01
C ASP A 88 -19.26 -3.21 37.65
N THR A 89 -20.07 -2.51 36.85
CA THR A 89 -20.89 -1.39 37.32
C THR A 89 -22.39 -1.64 37.08
N ASP A 90 -23.04 -2.28 38.06
CA ASP A 90 -24.50 -2.45 38.21
C ASP A 90 -25.20 -3.40 37.20
N GLU A 91 -25.30 -4.69 37.55
CA GLU A 91 -26.23 -5.65 36.91
C GLU A 91 -27.62 -5.73 37.58
N ALA A 92 -27.91 -4.92 38.60
CA ALA A 92 -29.09 -5.16 39.46
C ALA A 92 -30.39 -4.55 38.93
N ASP A 93 -30.30 -3.46 38.16
CA ASP A 93 -31.45 -2.78 37.54
C ASP A 93 -31.48 -2.91 35.98
N GLU A 94 -30.52 -3.61 35.37
CA GLU A 94 -30.42 -3.88 33.92
C GLU A 94 -31.25 -5.10 33.46
N ASP A 95 -32.57 -5.02 33.61
CA ASP A 95 -33.50 -6.05 33.09
C ASP A 95 -33.42 -6.14 31.55
N ASP A 96 -32.66 -7.10 31.00
CA ASP A 96 -32.58 -7.32 29.55
C ASP A 96 -33.94 -7.69 28.94
N VAL A 97 -34.29 -7.02 27.84
CA VAL A 97 -35.55 -7.19 27.12
C VAL A 97 -35.77 -8.62 26.64
N VAL A 98 -34.76 -9.28 26.09
CA VAL A 98 -34.88 -10.63 25.52
C VAL A 98 -34.99 -11.67 26.63
N GLN A 99 -34.10 -11.61 27.63
CA GLN A 99 -34.14 -12.51 28.78
C GLN A 99 -35.45 -12.37 29.59
N ASN A 100 -35.99 -11.15 29.71
CA ASN A 100 -37.26 -10.87 30.39
C ASN A 100 -38.50 -10.90 29.46
N GLY A 101 -38.43 -11.65 28.35
CA GLY A 101 -39.61 -11.98 27.52
C GLY A 101 -40.34 -10.78 26.90
N GLY A 102 -39.62 -9.68 26.65
CA GLY A 102 -40.14 -8.44 26.07
C GLY A 102 -40.53 -7.35 27.09
N SER A 103 -40.29 -7.57 28.38
CA SER A 103 -40.66 -6.62 29.45
C SER A 103 -39.50 -5.90 30.15
N GLY A 104 -38.27 -6.08 29.66
CA GLY A 104 -37.07 -5.45 30.21
C GLY A 104 -36.95 -3.93 29.98
N SER A 105 -35.96 -3.33 30.66
CA SER A 105 -35.66 -1.89 30.67
C SER A 105 -34.81 -1.43 29.49
N GLY A 106 -34.12 -2.34 28.80
CA GLY A 106 -33.27 -2.08 27.64
C GLY A 106 -32.68 -3.36 27.03
N PHE A 107 -31.83 -3.20 26.03
CA PHE A 107 -30.99 -4.25 25.47
C PHE A 107 -29.57 -4.08 26.04
N PHE A 108 -29.05 -5.09 26.75
CA PHE A 108 -27.78 -4.99 27.50
C PHE A 108 -26.72 -6.07 27.16
N ASN A 109 -27.03 -7.04 26.29
CA ASN A 109 -26.03 -8.00 25.80
C ASN A 109 -24.94 -7.32 24.94
N PRO A 110 -23.66 -7.33 25.34
CA PRO A 110 -22.57 -6.71 24.59
C PRO A 110 -22.36 -7.34 23.21
N ASN A 111 -22.55 -8.66 23.09
CA ASN A 111 -22.46 -9.39 21.82
C ASN A 111 -23.64 -9.08 20.86
N GLY A 112 -24.65 -8.33 21.31
CA GLY A 112 -25.82 -7.95 20.53
C GLY A 112 -26.85 -9.07 20.33
N TYR A 113 -27.63 -8.95 19.26
CA TYR A 113 -28.81 -9.77 19.02
C TYR A 113 -28.92 -10.16 17.54
N GLY A 114 -29.65 -11.25 17.30
CA GLY A 114 -30.04 -11.66 15.97
C GLY A 114 -31.44 -12.26 15.98
N MET A 115 -31.84 -12.81 14.83
CA MET A 115 -33.16 -13.41 14.66
C MET A 115 -33.04 -14.82 14.12
N VAL A 116 -33.79 -15.75 14.73
CA VAL A 116 -33.89 -17.14 14.29
C VAL A 116 -35.29 -17.45 13.78
N ASP A 117 -35.38 -18.21 12.69
CA ASP A 117 -36.65 -18.75 12.19
C ASP A 117 -36.92 -20.11 12.83
N HIS A 118 -38.06 -20.24 13.52
CA HIS A 118 -38.59 -21.52 13.94
C HIS A 118 -40.02 -21.71 13.42
N GLY A 119 -40.14 -22.41 12.29
CA GLY A 119 -41.44 -22.80 11.72
C GLY A 119 -42.16 -21.70 10.94
N GLY A 120 -41.45 -20.71 10.41
CA GLY A 120 -41.99 -19.53 9.74
C GLY A 120 -42.30 -18.38 10.69
N LEU A 121 -41.80 -18.46 11.93
CA LEU A 121 -41.94 -17.44 12.98
C LEU A 121 -40.54 -16.98 13.40
N TYR A 122 -40.33 -15.66 13.43
CA TYR A 122 -39.06 -15.09 13.88
C TYR A 122 -39.05 -14.88 15.39
N TYR A 123 -37.90 -15.17 16.01
CA TYR A 123 -37.62 -14.93 17.42
C TYR A 123 -36.38 -14.04 17.52
N LEU A 124 -36.47 -12.94 18.27
CA LEU A 124 -35.35 -12.08 18.61
C LEU A 124 -34.59 -12.74 19.76
N VAL A 125 -33.32 -13.05 19.55
CA VAL A 125 -32.46 -13.83 20.46
C VAL A 125 -31.15 -13.10 20.73
N ALA A 126 -30.60 -13.29 21.92
CA ALA A 126 -29.25 -12.86 22.26
C ALA A 126 -28.20 -13.63 21.43
N ILE A 127 -27.08 -12.97 21.14
CA ILE A 127 -25.86 -13.61 20.64
C ILE A 127 -25.03 -14.06 21.85
N LYS A 128 -24.56 -15.31 21.84
CA LYS A 128 -23.75 -15.91 22.91
C LYS A 128 -22.28 -15.51 22.76
N ASP A 129 -21.49 -15.71 23.82
CA ASP A 129 -20.04 -15.40 23.83
C ASP A 129 -19.23 -16.17 22.77
N ASN A 130 -19.76 -17.27 22.24
CA ASN A 130 -19.19 -18.00 21.11
C ASN A 130 -19.67 -17.48 19.74
N LEU A 131 -20.27 -16.28 19.69
CA LEU A 131 -20.86 -15.62 18.52
C LEU A 131 -22.00 -16.36 17.82
N GLU A 132 -22.50 -17.46 18.38
CA GLU A 132 -23.70 -18.14 17.87
C GLU A 132 -24.98 -17.50 18.43
N PHE A 133 -26.08 -17.61 17.68
CA PHE A 133 -27.39 -17.19 18.17
C PHE A 133 -27.90 -18.13 19.28
N ALA A 134 -28.57 -17.57 20.29
CA ALA A 134 -29.28 -18.38 21.28
C ALA A 134 -30.44 -19.18 20.64
N ASP A 135 -30.90 -20.23 21.34
CA ASP A 135 -32.01 -21.04 20.83
C ASP A 135 -33.31 -20.21 20.79
N TYR A 136 -34.21 -20.51 19.86
CA TYR A 136 -35.49 -19.81 19.73
C TYR A 136 -36.34 -19.84 21.01
N SER A 137 -36.15 -20.83 21.89
CA SER A 137 -36.80 -20.91 23.19
C SER A 137 -36.25 -19.94 24.26
N GLU A 138 -35.09 -19.33 24.01
CA GLU A 138 -34.45 -18.28 24.81
C GLU A 138 -34.82 -16.86 24.31
N GLY A 139 -35.65 -16.74 23.25
CA GLY A 139 -35.94 -15.48 22.56
C GLY A 139 -37.39 -14.98 22.63
N ILE A 140 -37.60 -13.72 22.21
CA ILE A 140 -38.94 -13.12 22.08
C ILE A 140 -39.50 -13.41 20.69
N GLN A 141 -40.61 -14.15 20.63
CA GLN A 141 -41.35 -14.34 19.38
C GLN A 141 -41.89 -13.00 18.83
N ALA A 142 -41.73 -12.77 17.53
CA ALA A 142 -42.34 -11.65 16.83
C ALA A 142 -43.88 -11.69 16.92
N THR A 143 -44.49 -10.51 17.04
CA THR A 143 -45.96 -10.31 17.00
C THR A 143 -46.55 -10.61 15.62
N SER A 144 -45.75 -10.43 14.57
CA SER A 144 -46.01 -10.96 13.23
C SER A 144 -44.71 -11.31 12.51
N SER A 145 -44.76 -12.23 11.55
CA SER A 145 -43.61 -12.65 10.76
C SER A 145 -44.00 -12.74 9.29
N ASP A 146 -43.20 -12.11 8.43
CA ASP A 146 -43.23 -12.30 6.98
C ASP A 146 -41.98 -13.05 6.57
N SER A 147 -42.08 -14.38 6.58
CA SER A 147 -41.00 -15.28 6.16
C SER A 147 -40.70 -15.21 4.65
N SER A 148 -41.54 -14.56 3.84
CA SER A 148 -41.28 -14.39 2.40
C SER A 148 -40.31 -13.24 2.16
N ASN A 149 -40.37 -12.22 3.01
CA ASN A 149 -39.47 -11.07 2.99
C ASN A 149 -38.43 -11.09 4.11
N GLY A 150 -38.38 -12.11 4.97
CA GLY A 150 -37.42 -12.15 6.08
C GLY A 150 -37.59 -11.00 7.07
N ILE A 151 -38.83 -10.71 7.49
CA ILE A 151 -39.16 -9.62 8.42
C ILE A 151 -39.89 -10.18 9.63
N GLY A 152 -39.46 -9.81 10.84
CA GLY A 152 -40.25 -9.96 12.06
C GLY A 152 -40.73 -8.60 12.56
N THR A 153 -41.87 -8.55 13.25
CA THR A 153 -42.36 -7.34 13.92
C THR A 153 -42.39 -7.54 15.43
N TRP A 154 -41.80 -6.63 16.20
CA TRP A 154 -41.85 -6.65 17.67
C TRP A 154 -42.54 -5.40 18.20
N THR A 155 -43.20 -5.55 19.35
CA THR A 155 -43.74 -4.43 20.13
C THR A 155 -43.03 -4.42 21.47
N ILE A 156 -42.08 -3.52 21.64
CA ILE A 156 -41.20 -3.38 22.82
C ILE A 156 -41.28 -1.91 23.24
N ASN A 157 -41.34 -1.63 24.55
CA ASN A 157 -41.48 -0.26 25.09
C ASN A 157 -42.62 0.57 24.43
N SER A 158 -43.78 -0.06 24.18
CA SER A 158 -44.92 0.52 23.44
C SER A 158 -44.66 0.89 21.97
N GLN A 159 -43.46 0.67 21.45
CA GLN A 159 -43.09 0.95 20.07
C GLN A 159 -43.14 -0.33 19.23
N THR A 160 -43.76 -0.26 18.05
CA THR A 160 -43.92 -1.41 17.14
C THR A 160 -43.08 -1.22 15.89
N VAL A 161 -42.07 -2.08 15.71
CA VAL A 161 -41.09 -1.97 14.62
C VAL A 161 -40.94 -3.31 13.92
N SER A 162 -40.89 -3.25 12.58
CA SER A 162 -40.59 -4.37 11.70
C SER A 162 -39.09 -4.43 11.43
N LEU A 163 -38.38 -5.42 11.96
CA LEU A 163 -36.94 -5.55 11.76
C LEU A 163 -36.63 -6.57 10.65
N PRO A 164 -35.69 -6.26 9.74
CA PRO A 164 -35.11 -7.23 8.82
C PRO A 164 -34.39 -8.38 9.57
N ALA A 165 -34.93 -9.60 9.50
CA ALA A 165 -34.33 -10.79 10.11
C ALA A 165 -33.23 -11.39 9.23
N GLN A 166 -33.42 -11.35 7.90
CA GLN A 166 -32.53 -12.00 6.94
C GLN A 166 -32.13 -11.05 5.81
N ALA A 167 -30.85 -11.07 5.48
CA ALA A 167 -30.27 -10.40 4.32
C ALA A 167 -30.84 -10.91 2.98
N SER A 168 -30.82 -10.08 1.94
CA SER A 168 -31.32 -10.48 0.61
C SER A 168 -30.51 -11.63 0.00
N ALA A 169 -31.19 -12.74 -0.32
CA ALA A 169 -30.63 -13.84 -1.12
C ALA A 169 -30.79 -13.63 -2.65
N VAL A 170 -31.23 -12.45 -3.10
CA VAL A 170 -31.50 -12.11 -4.50
C VAL A 170 -30.56 -10.99 -4.95
N VAL A 171 -30.08 -11.08 -6.20
CA VAL A 171 -29.31 -10.02 -6.88
C VAL A 171 -30.19 -8.80 -7.09
N ASP A 172 -29.76 -7.63 -6.64
CA ASP A 172 -30.50 -6.37 -6.75
C ASP A 172 -30.17 -5.56 -8.02
N ALA A 173 -30.65 -4.32 -8.07
CA ALA A 173 -30.44 -3.41 -9.21
C ALA A 173 -28.98 -2.96 -9.38
N ASP A 174 -28.17 -2.99 -8.30
CA ASP A 174 -26.74 -2.70 -8.35
C ASP A 174 -25.92 -3.92 -8.80
N GLY A 175 -26.58 -5.07 -9.04
CA GLY A 175 -25.95 -6.32 -9.45
C GLY A 175 -25.39 -7.13 -8.28
N VAL A 176 -25.75 -6.80 -7.04
CA VAL A 176 -25.17 -7.38 -5.83
C VAL A 176 -26.18 -8.30 -5.13
N LYS A 177 -25.71 -9.47 -4.70
CA LYS A 177 -26.43 -10.39 -3.82
C LYS A 177 -25.74 -10.41 -2.45
N ASP A 178 -26.43 -9.85 -1.46
CA ASP A 178 -25.96 -9.73 -0.07
C ASP A 178 -25.55 -11.09 0.50
N ASN A 179 -26.47 -12.05 0.56
CA ASN A 179 -26.21 -13.43 0.99
C ASN A 179 -25.61 -13.59 2.40
N ALA A 180 -25.65 -12.56 3.27
CA ALA A 180 -25.11 -12.62 4.63
C ALA A 180 -25.92 -13.46 5.65
N GLY A 181 -26.99 -14.14 5.22
CA GLY A 181 -27.80 -14.97 6.11
C GLY A 181 -28.65 -14.14 7.06
N MET A 182 -28.69 -14.54 8.35
CA MET A 182 -29.40 -13.79 9.38
C MET A 182 -28.63 -12.54 9.77
N LEU A 183 -29.34 -11.42 9.96
CA LEU A 183 -28.74 -10.13 10.31
C LEU A 183 -28.48 -10.02 11.82
N ARG A 184 -27.39 -9.32 12.16
CA ARG A 184 -27.04 -8.96 13.54
C ARG A 184 -27.35 -7.50 13.84
N TYR A 185 -27.65 -7.23 15.10
CA TYR A 185 -28.00 -5.93 15.63
C TYR A 185 -27.19 -5.69 16.92
N SER A 186 -26.45 -4.60 17.00
CA SER A 186 -25.81 -4.20 18.26
C SER A 186 -26.86 -3.77 19.28
N GLN A 187 -26.54 -3.90 20.58
CA GLN A 187 -27.39 -3.42 21.66
C GLN A 187 -27.76 -1.94 21.51
N ASN A 188 -26.76 -1.10 21.18
CA ASN A 188 -26.94 0.34 21.03
C ASN A 188 -27.92 0.69 19.90
N TYR A 189 -27.89 -0.06 18.79
CA TYR A 189 -28.81 0.17 17.67
C TYR A 189 -30.25 -0.25 18.00
N LEU A 190 -30.46 -1.35 18.74
CA LEU A 190 -31.82 -1.70 19.20
C LEU A 190 -32.34 -0.76 20.30
N ASN A 191 -31.47 -0.27 21.18
CA ASN A 191 -31.80 0.78 22.15
C ASN A 191 -32.17 2.10 21.45
N TRP A 192 -31.46 2.47 20.39
CA TRP A 192 -31.86 3.60 19.52
C TRP A 192 -33.25 3.37 18.91
N ILE A 193 -33.53 2.18 18.38
CA ILE A 193 -34.82 1.85 17.75
C ILE A 193 -35.99 1.88 18.75
N PHE A 194 -35.87 1.27 19.94
CA PHE A 194 -37.02 1.03 20.84
C PHE A 194 -37.07 1.88 22.12
N PHE A 195 -35.95 2.49 22.55
CA PHE A 195 -35.86 3.15 23.86
C PHE A 195 -35.45 4.63 23.79
N SER A 196 -34.68 5.06 22.78
CA SER A 196 -34.23 6.46 22.68
C SER A 196 -35.38 7.48 22.53
N GLY A 197 -36.52 7.05 21.97
CA GLY A 197 -37.60 7.94 21.54
C GLY A 197 -37.28 8.83 20.32
N LEU A 198 -36.08 8.68 19.73
CA LEU A 198 -35.65 9.43 18.55
C LEU A 198 -36.12 8.77 17.24
N TYR A 199 -36.05 7.43 17.17
CA TYR A 199 -36.60 6.69 16.05
C TYR A 199 -38.13 6.65 16.15
N THR A 200 -38.83 7.29 15.20
CA THR A 200 -40.30 7.30 15.15
C THR A 200 -40.88 6.45 14.00
N GLY A 201 -40.03 5.67 13.33
CA GLY A 201 -40.42 4.79 12.22
C GLY A 201 -41.11 3.50 12.68
N ASN A 202 -41.59 2.73 11.72
CA ASN A 202 -42.24 1.43 11.92
C ASN A 202 -41.41 0.24 11.39
N GLY A 203 -40.18 0.50 10.94
CA GLY A 203 -39.27 -0.48 10.36
C GLY A 203 -39.16 -0.44 8.82
N SER A 204 -40.08 0.23 8.11
CA SER A 204 -40.09 0.19 6.63
C SER A 204 -38.95 0.97 5.95
N ASP A 205 -38.28 1.82 6.73
CA ASP A 205 -37.12 2.66 6.39
C ASP A 205 -35.78 2.06 6.84
N LEU A 206 -35.79 0.95 7.59
CA LEU A 206 -34.56 0.27 8.00
C LEU A 206 -33.96 -0.50 6.82
N GLU A 207 -32.65 -0.34 6.61
CA GLU A 207 -31.93 -1.04 5.54
C GLU A 207 -31.97 -2.55 5.76
N ARG A 208 -32.12 -3.27 4.65
CA ARG A 208 -32.18 -4.75 4.60
C ARG A 208 -30.85 -5.38 4.16
N ARG A 209 -29.81 -4.55 4.13
CA ARG A 209 -28.46 -4.86 3.67
C ARG A 209 -27.55 -5.05 4.87
N SER A 210 -26.65 -6.00 4.78
CA SER A 210 -25.56 -6.18 5.71
C SER A 210 -24.38 -5.23 5.40
N ARG A 211 -23.42 -5.13 6.32
CA ARG A 211 -22.08 -4.60 6.01
C ARG A 211 -21.45 -5.37 4.84
N PHE A 212 -21.58 -6.70 4.81
CA PHE A 212 -21.04 -7.57 3.76
C PHE A 212 -21.56 -7.25 2.34
N TYR A 213 -22.81 -6.82 2.18
CA TYR A 213 -23.32 -6.31 0.89
C TYR A 213 -22.50 -5.13 0.36
N ASN A 214 -22.17 -4.18 1.23
CA ASN A 214 -21.46 -2.97 0.84
C ASN A 214 -20.00 -3.27 0.50
N ALA A 215 -19.35 -4.21 1.19
CA ALA A 215 -18.04 -4.72 0.80
C ALA A 215 -18.04 -5.39 -0.58
N LYS A 216 -19.04 -6.24 -0.88
CA LYS A 216 -19.20 -6.81 -2.24
C LYS A 216 -19.40 -5.73 -3.31
N LYS A 217 -20.23 -4.72 -3.01
CA LYS A 217 -20.49 -3.59 -3.91
C LYS A 217 -19.22 -2.78 -4.17
N ALA A 218 -18.44 -2.51 -3.14
CA ALA A 218 -17.14 -1.84 -3.24
C ALA A 218 -16.16 -2.62 -4.13
N ILE A 219 -15.98 -3.92 -3.87
CA ILE A 219 -15.08 -4.78 -4.67
C ILE A 219 -15.49 -4.80 -6.15
N LEU A 220 -16.79 -4.95 -6.46
CA LEU A 220 -17.30 -4.92 -7.83
C LEU A 220 -17.12 -3.56 -8.51
N ASN A 221 -17.16 -2.46 -7.75
CA ASN A 221 -16.94 -1.12 -8.29
C ASN A 221 -15.44 -0.86 -8.54
N VAL A 222 -14.59 -1.16 -7.56
CA VAL A 222 -13.14 -1.00 -7.65
C VAL A 222 -12.59 -1.82 -8.82
N ALA A 223 -12.94 -3.11 -8.91
CA ALA A 223 -12.51 -3.99 -9.99
C ALA A 223 -12.89 -3.48 -11.41
N LYS A 224 -13.98 -2.71 -11.55
CA LYS A 224 -14.29 -2.03 -12.83
C LYS A 224 -13.35 -0.85 -13.06
N LEU A 225 -13.21 0.02 -12.06
CA LEU A 225 -12.50 1.29 -12.20
C LEU A 225 -10.99 1.09 -12.40
N THR A 226 -10.42 0.04 -11.82
CA THR A 226 -9.00 -0.37 -11.97
C THR A 226 -8.68 -0.99 -13.32
N SER A 227 -9.69 -1.23 -14.17
CA SER A 227 -9.52 -1.71 -15.54
C SER A 227 -8.63 -2.96 -15.64
N ASN A 228 -7.58 -2.95 -16.45
CA ASN A 228 -6.60 -4.01 -16.59
C ASN A 228 -5.27 -3.75 -15.85
N LEU A 229 -5.27 -2.88 -14.83
CA LEU A 229 -4.06 -2.42 -14.14
C LEU A 229 -3.63 -3.31 -12.97
N ALA A 230 -4.41 -4.34 -12.57
CA ALA A 230 -4.04 -5.28 -11.51
C ALA A 230 -4.72 -6.65 -11.66
N TYR A 231 -4.04 -7.69 -11.17
CA TYR A 231 -4.62 -9.02 -10.94
C TYR A 231 -5.32 -9.03 -9.58
N PHE A 232 -6.55 -9.55 -9.52
CA PHE A 232 -7.33 -9.63 -8.29
C PHE A 232 -7.56 -11.07 -7.84
N GLY A 233 -7.16 -11.36 -6.61
CA GLY A 233 -7.59 -12.53 -5.85
C GLY A 233 -8.55 -12.12 -4.71
N ILE A 234 -9.44 -13.02 -4.30
CA ILE A 234 -10.31 -12.78 -3.12
C ILE A 234 -10.30 -14.03 -2.25
N TYR A 235 -10.02 -13.82 -0.97
CA TYR A 235 -10.08 -14.82 0.10
C TYR A 235 -11.09 -14.37 1.15
N ASN A 236 -11.83 -15.32 1.72
CA ASN A 236 -12.73 -15.10 2.85
C ASN A 236 -12.73 -16.30 3.79
N PHE A 237 -13.35 -16.18 4.96
CA PHE A 237 -13.40 -17.26 5.95
C PHE A 237 -14.49 -18.29 5.59
N THR A 238 -14.13 -19.57 5.67
CA THR A 238 -15.05 -20.70 5.45
C THR A 238 -15.08 -21.68 6.63
N ASN A 239 -14.14 -21.55 7.55
CA ASN A 239 -13.90 -22.38 8.70
C ASN A 239 -13.16 -21.54 9.76
N TYR A 240 -12.98 -22.09 10.96
CA TYR A 240 -12.27 -21.43 12.06
C TYR A 240 -10.74 -21.59 12.00
N GLU A 241 -10.20 -22.32 11.02
CA GLU A 241 -8.76 -22.50 10.87
C GLU A 241 -8.17 -21.39 10.01
N GLY A 242 -8.90 -20.79 9.06
CA GLY A 242 -8.40 -19.68 8.22
C GLY A 242 -9.26 -19.35 7.01
N ALA A 243 -8.66 -18.68 6.02
CA ALA A 243 -9.35 -18.23 4.81
C ALA A 243 -9.39 -19.28 3.69
N SER A 244 -10.07 -18.98 2.58
CA SER A 244 -10.15 -19.83 1.39
C SER A 244 -10.37 -18.99 0.13
N SER A 245 -9.81 -19.44 -0.99
CA SER A 245 -9.95 -18.78 -2.30
C SER A 245 -11.41 -18.78 -2.78
N VAL A 246 -11.99 -17.59 -2.91
CA VAL A 246 -13.26 -17.31 -3.58
C VAL A 246 -13.02 -17.04 -5.06
N GLN A 247 -12.03 -16.18 -5.31
CA GLN A 247 -11.59 -15.79 -6.64
C GLN A 247 -10.09 -16.11 -6.73
N PRO A 248 -9.65 -17.00 -7.63
CA PRO A 248 -8.24 -17.16 -7.91
C PRO A 248 -7.70 -15.87 -8.53
N LEU A 249 -6.44 -15.56 -8.21
CA LEU A 249 -5.73 -14.40 -8.73
C LEU A 249 -5.78 -14.39 -10.26
N GLY A 250 -6.25 -13.28 -10.84
CA GLY A 250 -6.45 -13.15 -12.28
C GLY A 250 -7.01 -11.79 -12.70
N MET A 251 -7.06 -11.54 -14.02
CA MET A 251 -7.72 -10.36 -14.57
C MET A 251 -9.24 -10.52 -14.47
N VAL A 252 -9.92 -9.50 -13.94
CA VAL A 252 -11.37 -9.56 -13.62
C VAL A 252 -12.25 -8.68 -14.52
N VAL A 253 -11.63 -7.90 -15.42
CA VAL A 253 -12.32 -7.12 -16.46
C VAL A 253 -12.27 -7.87 -17.79
N GLN A 254 -13.43 -8.22 -18.33
CA GLN A 254 -13.59 -8.89 -19.62
C GLN A 254 -13.56 -7.89 -20.80
N THR A 255 -13.99 -6.64 -20.59
CA THR A 255 -13.94 -5.60 -21.63
C THR A 255 -13.63 -4.25 -21.01
N VAL A 256 -12.50 -3.70 -21.42
CA VAL A 256 -12.07 -2.33 -21.11
C VAL A 256 -12.75 -1.35 -22.06
N ASN A 257 -13.31 -0.30 -21.49
CA ASN A 257 -14.02 0.80 -22.15
C ASN A 257 -13.49 2.14 -21.62
N THR A 258 -13.88 3.23 -22.29
CA THR A 258 -13.57 4.59 -21.87
C THR A 258 -14.86 5.41 -21.88
N PRO A 259 -15.35 5.90 -20.72
CA PRO A 259 -14.75 5.87 -19.38
C PRO A 259 -14.71 4.48 -18.72
N THR A 260 -13.86 4.30 -17.71
CA THR A 260 -13.68 3.02 -16.98
C THR A 260 -14.92 2.58 -16.19
N THR A 261 -15.86 3.50 -15.92
CA THR A 261 -17.19 3.16 -15.36
C THR A 261 -17.97 2.19 -16.23
N ASP A 262 -17.69 2.16 -17.53
CA ASP A 262 -18.38 1.33 -18.51
C ASP A 262 -17.68 -0.05 -18.70
N ASN A 263 -16.64 -0.35 -17.91
CA ASN A 263 -15.93 -1.62 -17.94
C ASN A 263 -16.85 -2.80 -17.61
N VAL A 264 -16.73 -3.87 -18.39
CA VAL A 264 -17.51 -5.11 -18.20
C VAL A 264 -16.65 -6.10 -17.43
N LEU A 265 -17.07 -6.44 -16.21
CA LEU A 265 -16.46 -7.49 -15.38
C LEU A 265 -16.67 -8.88 -15.99
N ASP A 266 -15.76 -9.80 -15.70
CA ASP A 266 -15.96 -11.22 -15.99
C ASP A 266 -17.20 -11.75 -15.24
N PRO A 267 -18.18 -12.38 -15.94
CA PRO A 267 -19.36 -12.95 -15.29
C PRO A 267 -19.05 -14.00 -14.22
N ALA A 268 -17.92 -14.71 -14.31
CA ALA A 268 -17.46 -15.65 -13.29
C ALA A 268 -17.02 -14.91 -12.02
N PHE A 269 -16.26 -13.82 -12.14
CA PHE A 269 -15.87 -12.98 -11.01
C PHE A 269 -17.09 -12.41 -10.27
N VAL A 270 -18.05 -11.83 -11.02
CA VAL A 270 -19.32 -11.33 -10.46
C VAL A 270 -20.10 -12.44 -9.76
N ASN A 271 -20.14 -13.64 -10.35
CA ASN A 271 -20.81 -14.80 -9.75
C ASN A 271 -20.09 -15.32 -8.50
N ASN A 272 -18.76 -15.31 -8.46
CA ASN A 272 -17.97 -15.74 -7.30
C ASN A 272 -18.26 -14.81 -6.11
N ILE A 273 -18.21 -13.48 -6.33
CA ILE A 273 -18.55 -12.49 -5.32
C ILE A 273 -19.99 -12.65 -4.80
N ASN A 274 -20.96 -12.76 -5.71
CA ASN A 274 -22.38 -12.88 -5.33
C ASN A 274 -22.74 -14.20 -4.63
N ASN A 275 -21.89 -15.23 -4.74
CA ASN A 275 -22.09 -16.51 -4.05
C ASN A 275 -21.34 -16.61 -2.72
N MET A 276 -20.43 -15.69 -2.38
CA MET A 276 -19.88 -15.62 -1.02
C MET A 276 -21.00 -15.51 0.00
N GLY A 277 -20.89 -16.27 1.10
CA GLY A 277 -21.70 -16.09 2.31
C GLY A 277 -20.85 -15.51 3.44
N THR A 278 -21.51 -15.14 4.53
CA THR A 278 -20.84 -14.86 5.80
C THR A 278 -20.54 -16.15 6.57
N TYR A 279 -19.57 -16.05 7.47
CA TYR A 279 -19.19 -17.05 8.45
C TYR A 279 -19.40 -16.47 9.86
N THR A 280 -19.21 -17.28 10.92
CA THR A 280 -19.39 -16.80 12.30
C THR A 280 -18.15 -16.09 12.83
N TYR A 281 -16.96 -16.57 12.46
CA TYR A 281 -15.69 -16.14 13.02
C TYR A 281 -14.82 -15.43 11.96
N SER A 282 -13.98 -14.50 12.42
CA SER A 282 -12.96 -13.76 11.65
C SER A 282 -11.52 -14.12 12.12
N PRO A 283 -10.96 -15.28 11.72
CA PRO A 283 -9.56 -15.63 11.96
C PRO A 283 -8.65 -14.80 11.03
N LEU A 284 -8.30 -13.59 11.47
CA LEU A 284 -7.65 -12.58 10.63
C LEU A 284 -6.19 -12.97 10.33
N ALA A 285 -5.42 -13.38 11.34
CA ALA A 285 -4.02 -13.75 11.19
C ALA A 285 -3.86 -15.08 10.43
N GLU A 286 -4.65 -16.12 10.70
CA GLU A 286 -4.63 -17.31 9.82
C GLU A 286 -5.16 -17.01 8.42
N GLY A 287 -6.10 -16.08 8.28
CA GLY A 287 -6.57 -15.61 6.98
C GLY A 287 -5.46 -15.00 6.15
N LEU A 288 -4.65 -14.14 6.78
CA LEU A 288 -3.49 -13.50 6.17
C LEU A 288 -2.37 -14.52 5.90
N ALA A 289 -2.08 -15.41 6.85
CA ALA A 289 -1.07 -16.46 6.68
C ALA A 289 -1.46 -17.52 5.63
N THR A 290 -2.77 -17.73 5.40
CA THR A 290 -3.29 -18.52 4.26
C THR A 290 -2.95 -17.85 2.92
N ILE A 291 -3.00 -16.51 2.86
CA ILE A 291 -2.59 -15.75 1.66
C ILE A 291 -1.07 -15.79 1.50
N GLY A 292 -0.31 -15.74 2.58
CA GLY A 292 1.14 -16.03 2.52
C GLY A 292 1.43 -17.40 1.92
N GLY A 293 0.68 -18.43 2.31
CA GLY A 293 0.77 -19.77 1.74
C GLY A 293 0.25 -19.92 0.29
N LEU A 294 -0.58 -18.99 -0.20
CA LEU A 294 -0.90 -18.89 -1.64
C LEU A 294 0.35 -18.46 -2.42
N TYR A 295 1.05 -17.42 -1.95
CA TYR A 295 2.25 -16.90 -2.59
C TYR A 295 3.43 -17.88 -2.55
N ASP A 296 3.54 -18.72 -1.50
CA ASP A 296 4.56 -19.79 -1.36
C ASP A 296 4.28 -21.04 -2.22
N SER A 297 3.10 -21.14 -2.85
CA SER A 297 2.68 -22.36 -3.56
C SER A 297 2.92 -22.31 -5.07
N PRO A 298 3.91 -23.03 -5.62
CA PRO A 298 4.10 -23.16 -7.08
C PRO A 298 3.00 -24.03 -7.74
N SER A 299 2.05 -24.53 -6.95
CA SER A 299 0.98 -25.45 -7.39
C SER A 299 -0.40 -24.81 -7.45
N SER A 300 -0.52 -23.53 -7.07
CA SER A 300 -1.66 -22.68 -7.39
C SER A 300 -1.72 -22.50 -8.91
N ALA A 301 -2.38 -23.42 -9.62
CA ALA A 301 -2.21 -23.63 -11.07
C ALA A 301 -2.71 -22.50 -12.01
N THR A 302 -2.92 -21.30 -11.48
CA THR A 302 -3.06 -20.02 -12.20
C THR A 302 -1.89 -19.06 -11.94
N PHE A 303 -0.80 -19.46 -11.27
CA PHE A 303 0.41 -18.65 -11.12
C PHE A 303 1.39 -18.83 -12.28
N THR A 304 1.46 -20.03 -12.89
CA THR A 304 2.48 -20.38 -13.91
C THR A 304 2.33 -19.71 -15.29
N GLU A 305 1.28 -18.91 -15.50
CA GLU A 305 1.08 -18.05 -16.68
C GLU A 305 1.07 -16.55 -16.31
N TRP A 306 1.20 -16.20 -15.02
CA TRP A 306 0.83 -14.84 -14.55
C TRP A 306 1.80 -14.24 -13.53
N VAL A 307 2.56 -15.06 -12.78
CA VAL A 307 3.85 -14.65 -12.21
C VAL A 307 4.94 -15.00 -13.23
N GLU A 308 4.91 -14.33 -14.38
CA GLU A 308 5.91 -14.52 -15.44
C GLU A 308 7.27 -13.89 -15.07
N THR A 309 7.31 -13.09 -14.00
CA THR A 309 8.35 -12.10 -13.75
C THR A 309 8.58 -11.85 -12.24
N TYR A 310 9.81 -12.06 -11.76
CA TYR A 310 10.22 -11.94 -10.35
C TYR A 310 10.05 -10.53 -9.74
N CYS A 311 9.84 -9.51 -10.57
CA CYS A 311 9.65 -8.12 -10.20
C CYS A 311 8.18 -7.76 -9.95
N GLN A 312 7.24 -8.64 -10.29
CA GLN A 312 5.82 -8.42 -10.02
C GLN A 312 5.59 -8.33 -8.51
N LYS A 313 5.09 -7.18 -8.07
CA LYS A 313 4.85 -6.90 -6.65
C LYS A 313 3.58 -7.60 -6.17
N ASN A 314 3.66 -8.11 -4.94
CA ASN A 314 2.59 -8.82 -4.27
C ASN A 314 2.02 -7.94 -3.15
N PHE A 315 0.70 -7.79 -3.12
CA PHE A 315 -0.02 -6.97 -2.17
C PHE A 315 -1.21 -7.73 -1.60
N VAL A 316 -1.48 -7.51 -0.33
CA VAL A 316 -2.70 -7.96 0.33
C VAL A 316 -3.44 -6.77 0.92
N ILE A 317 -4.75 -6.71 0.73
CA ILE A 317 -5.63 -5.73 1.39
C ILE A 317 -6.55 -6.47 2.34
N VAL A 318 -6.40 -6.25 3.64
CA VAL A 318 -7.33 -6.75 4.67
C VAL A 318 -8.50 -5.79 4.78
N VAL A 319 -9.70 -6.23 4.40
CA VAL A 319 -10.93 -5.44 4.48
C VAL A 319 -11.77 -5.99 5.63
N SER A 320 -11.71 -5.36 6.79
CA SER A 320 -12.32 -5.86 8.04
C SER A 320 -12.83 -4.71 8.92
N PRO A 321 -13.82 -4.94 9.79
CA PRO A 321 -14.12 -4.05 10.92
C PRO A 321 -13.01 -3.98 11.97
N GLY A 322 -12.01 -4.88 11.94
CA GLY A 322 -10.84 -4.86 12.82
C GLY A 322 -11.00 -5.62 14.14
N ILE A 323 -11.83 -6.67 14.17
CA ILE A 323 -12.04 -7.50 15.37
C ILE A 323 -11.80 -8.97 15.01
N SER A 324 -10.81 -9.61 15.63
CA SER A 324 -10.45 -11.02 15.38
C SER A 324 -11.26 -12.02 16.23
N SER A 325 -11.40 -13.25 15.75
CA SER A 325 -11.97 -14.37 16.53
C SER A 325 -11.58 -15.73 15.94
N MET A 326 -11.46 -16.74 16.81
CA MET A 326 -10.95 -18.07 16.49
C MET A 326 -9.55 -18.08 15.87
N ASP A 327 -8.73 -17.13 16.30
CA ASP A 327 -7.38 -16.87 15.82
C ASP A 327 -6.39 -17.46 16.83
N ARG A 328 -5.83 -18.63 16.52
CA ARG A 328 -5.18 -19.52 17.50
C ARG A 328 -4.06 -20.40 16.98
N HIS A 329 -4.09 -20.81 15.70
CA HIS A 329 -3.41 -22.04 15.27
C HIS A 329 -2.81 -21.95 13.86
N GLY A 330 -1.50 -22.22 13.77
CA GLY A 330 -0.86 -22.48 12.48
C GLY A 330 -1.33 -23.77 11.80
N ALA A 331 -1.35 -23.78 10.47
CA ALA A 331 -1.66 -24.97 9.65
C ALA A 331 -0.62 -25.19 8.55
N ASN A 332 -0.62 -26.40 7.97
CA ASN A 332 0.35 -26.82 6.96
C ASN A 332 0.37 -25.97 5.68
N GLN A 333 -0.71 -25.22 5.42
CA GLN A 333 -0.89 -24.38 4.24
C GLN A 333 -0.62 -22.90 4.51
N TYR A 334 -0.11 -22.54 5.70
CA TYR A 334 0.16 -21.16 6.08
C TYR A 334 1.63 -20.81 5.92
N LEU A 335 1.89 -19.55 5.62
CA LEU A 335 3.20 -18.93 5.74
C LEU A 335 3.00 -17.55 6.38
N PRO A 336 3.44 -17.32 7.64
CA PRO A 336 4.18 -18.25 8.51
C PRO A 336 3.36 -19.49 8.91
N LYS A 337 4.06 -20.59 9.25
CA LYS A 337 3.43 -21.89 9.59
C LYS A 337 2.86 -21.95 11.00
N THR A 338 3.12 -20.93 11.78
CA THR A 338 2.80 -20.76 13.19
C THR A 338 2.44 -19.29 13.40
N LEU A 339 1.54 -19.03 14.34
CA LEU A 339 1.32 -17.69 14.86
C LEU A 339 2.20 -17.58 16.10
N GLU A 340 3.18 -16.69 16.04
CA GLU A 340 4.19 -16.41 17.05
C GLU A 340 4.51 -14.92 16.95
N ASP A 341 4.95 -14.32 18.06
CA ASP A 341 5.55 -12.99 18.10
C ASP A 341 6.74 -12.92 17.13
N TYR A 342 6.51 -12.25 16.00
CA TYR A 342 7.46 -12.01 14.91
C TYR A 342 7.95 -10.56 14.89
N ASP A 343 7.19 -9.61 15.43
CA ASP A 343 7.54 -8.19 15.44
C ASP A 343 8.29 -7.72 16.72
N ALA A 344 8.31 -8.56 17.76
CA ALA A 344 8.96 -8.41 19.06
C ALA A 344 8.38 -7.32 19.98
N ASP A 345 7.09 -6.99 19.88
CA ASP A 345 6.42 -6.00 20.74
C ASP A 345 6.34 -6.41 22.23
N GLU A 346 6.46 -7.70 22.57
CA GLU A 346 6.37 -8.24 23.95
C GLU A 346 7.30 -7.50 24.94
N SER A 347 8.40 -6.94 24.43
CA SER A 347 9.41 -6.21 25.21
C SER A 347 9.12 -4.72 25.40
N GLY A 348 8.08 -4.19 24.75
CA GLY A 348 7.70 -2.78 24.72
C GLY A 348 6.38 -2.51 25.44
N ILE A 349 5.31 -2.34 24.66
CA ILE A 349 3.94 -2.12 25.16
C ILE A 349 3.24 -3.44 25.48
N GLY A 350 3.64 -4.52 24.79
CA GLY A 350 3.21 -5.89 24.99
C GLY A 350 1.95 -6.26 24.19
N GLU A 351 2.06 -7.40 23.49
CA GLU A 351 1.01 -8.11 22.75
C GLU A 351 -0.40 -7.86 23.27
N GLY A 352 -1.29 -7.48 22.34
CA GLY A 352 -2.68 -7.11 22.64
C GLY A 352 -2.91 -5.63 22.97
N ASN A 353 -1.90 -4.76 22.84
CA ASN A 353 -2.00 -3.33 23.15
C ASN A 353 -1.37 -2.47 22.05
N ILE A 354 -1.83 -1.22 21.92
CA ILE A 354 -1.23 -0.18 21.04
C ILE A 354 -1.07 1.12 21.83
N GLU A 355 0.05 1.82 21.66
CA GLU A 355 0.23 3.19 22.15
C GLU A 355 -0.13 4.20 21.05
N VAL A 356 -0.80 5.30 21.42
CA VAL A 356 -1.02 6.48 20.57
C VAL A 356 -0.96 7.71 21.48
N ASP A 357 -0.13 8.70 21.15
CA ASP A 357 0.05 9.94 21.95
C ASP A 357 0.25 9.67 23.46
N SER A 358 1.04 8.64 23.80
CA SER A 358 1.26 8.16 25.17
C SER A 358 0.02 7.68 25.93
N THR A 359 -1.04 7.32 25.21
CA THR A 359 -2.20 6.58 25.71
C THR A 359 -2.14 5.16 25.20
N ILE A 360 -2.23 4.17 26.10
CA ILE A 360 -2.25 2.75 25.73
C ILE A 360 -3.71 2.29 25.62
N TYR A 361 -4.04 1.69 24.49
CA TYR A 361 -5.32 1.06 24.19
C TYR A 361 -5.13 -0.46 24.16
N SER A 362 -6.06 -1.20 24.75
CA SER A 362 -6.11 -2.66 24.58
C SER A 362 -6.94 -2.97 23.34
N ILE A 363 -6.41 -3.83 22.47
CA ILE A 363 -7.05 -4.18 21.20
C ILE A 363 -8.25 -5.11 21.47
N PRO A 364 -9.46 -4.82 20.95
CA PRO A 364 -10.61 -5.69 21.12
C PRO A 364 -10.45 -6.99 20.33
N THR A 365 -10.38 -8.11 21.04
CA THR A 365 -10.53 -9.46 20.46
C THR A 365 -11.87 -10.06 20.85
N ASN A 366 -12.44 -10.86 19.96
CA ASN A 366 -13.69 -11.58 20.20
C ASN A 366 -13.39 -13.07 20.47
N TYR A 367 -14.36 -13.99 20.37
CA TYR A 367 -14.25 -15.37 20.85
C TYR A 367 -12.98 -16.11 20.37
N ASN A 368 -12.02 -16.31 21.28
CA ASN A 368 -10.67 -16.83 21.00
C ASN A 368 -9.94 -16.09 19.85
N GLY A 369 -10.05 -14.77 19.75
CA GLY A 369 -9.20 -13.97 18.87
C GLY A 369 -7.76 -13.85 19.39
N SER A 370 -6.91 -13.29 18.53
CA SER A 370 -5.51 -12.91 18.79
C SER A 370 -5.24 -11.54 18.18
N THR A 371 -4.08 -10.98 18.45
CA THR A 371 -3.63 -9.73 17.83
C THR A 371 -2.55 -9.92 16.77
N MET A 372 -2.15 -11.15 16.47
CA MET A 372 -1.00 -11.51 15.62
C MET A 372 -1.22 -11.30 14.10
N LEU A 373 -2.14 -10.40 13.70
CA LEU A 373 -2.33 -10.01 12.30
C LEU A 373 -1.15 -9.17 11.80
N ASP A 374 -0.61 -8.32 12.68
CA ASP A 374 0.58 -7.51 12.48
C ASP A 374 1.88 -8.32 12.46
N ASP A 375 2.01 -9.32 13.33
CA ASP A 375 3.08 -10.34 13.29
C ASP A 375 3.13 -11.04 11.92
N VAL A 376 1.98 -11.53 11.46
CA VAL A 376 1.88 -12.19 10.15
C VAL A 376 2.19 -11.20 9.02
N ALA A 377 1.69 -9.97 9.10
CA ALA A 377 2.01 -8.92 8.13
C ALA A 377 3.51 -8.60 8.11
N HIS A 378 4.16 -8.52 9.27
CA HIS A 378 5.60 -8.30 9.41
C HIS A 378 6.41 -9.45 8.81
N TYR A 379 6.04 -10.69 9.13
CA TYR A 379 6.66 -11.88 8.55
C TYR A 379 6.57 -11.82 7.02
N MET A 380 5.39 -11.53 6.47
CA MET A 380 5.13 -11.44 5.04
C MET A 380 5.90 -10.31 4.35
N TYR A 381 6.24 -9.24 5.07
CA TYR A 381 7.08 -8.14 4.56
C TYR A 381 8.59 -8.45 4.59
N THR A 382 9.06 -9.17 5.62
CA THR A 382 10.50 -9.43 5.85
C THR A 382 11.04 -10.71 5.22
N HIS A 383 10.14 -11.63 4.83
CA HIS A 383 10.50 -12.91 4.22
C HIS A 383 10.26 -12.94 2.72
N ASP A 384 10.99 -13.83 2.05
CA ASP A 384 10.76 -14.15 0.65
C ASP A 384 9.54 -15.08 0.56
N MET A 385 8.42 -14.54 0.10
CA MET A 385 7.12 -15.22 0.08
C MET A 385 6.90 -16.05 -1.20
N VAL A 386 7.78 -15.90 -2.20
CA VAL A 386 7.74 -16.66 -3.47
C VAL A 386 9.07 -17.42 -3.65
N GLY A 387 9.59 -18.00 -2.58
CA GLY A 387 10.94 -18.62 -2.53
C GLY A 387 11.17 -19.85 -3.42
N TYR A 388 10.23 -20.17 -4.31
CA TYR A 388 10.40 -21.12 -5.41
C TYR A 388 10.85 -20.47 -6.74
N GLU A 389 10.71 -19.14 -6.88
CA GLU A 389 11.27 -18.35 -7.98
C GLU A 389 12.62 -17.69 -7.59
N VAL A 390 13.26 -17.02 -8.55
CA VAL A 390 14.55 -16.34 -8.33
C VAL A 390 14.35 -14.85 -8.08
N GLY A 391 14.35 -14.47 -6.80
CA GLY A 391 14.30 -13.07 -6.36
C GLY A 391 13.67 -12.98 -4.97
N PHE A 392 13.95 -11.91 -4.22
CA PHE A 392 13.23 -11.67 -2.98
C PHE A 392 11.87 -11.03 -3.30
N GLN A 393 10.78 -11.75 -3.04
CA GLN A 393 9.43 -11.31 -3.30
C GLN A 393 8.61 -11.34 -2.00
N ASN A 394 8.67 -10.24 -1.25
CA ASN A 394 7.79 -10.04 -0.10
C ASN A 394 6.36 -9.67 -0.53
N VAL A 395 5.45 -9.63 0.46
CA VAL A 395 4.08 -9.15 0.29
C VAL A 395 3.91 -7.89 1.14
N ILE A 396 3.38 -6.83 0.51
CA ILE A 396 3.08 -5.56 1.17
C ILE A 396 1.62 -5.59 1.68
N THR A 397 1.42 -5.26 2.95
CA THR A 397 0.09 -5.34 3.60
C THR A 397 -0.57 -3.96 3.69
N TYR A 398 -1.79 -3.87 3.17
CA TYR A 398 -2.70 -2.75 3.32
C TYR A 398 -3.88 -3.17 4.18
N THR A 399 -4.50 -2.22 4.87
CA THR A 399 -5.74 -2.47 5.63
C THR A 399 -6.82 -1.44 5.29
N VAL A 400 -8.06 -1.89 5.24
CA VAL A 400 -9.25 -1.07 5.07
C VAL A 400 -10.18 -1.34 6.25
N GLY A 401 -10.16 -0.43 7.24
CA GLY A 401 -11.06 -0.45 8.38
C GLY A 401 -12.47 -0.10 7.93
N PHE A 402 -13.44 -0.99 8.16
CA PHE A 402 -14.82 -0.81 7.68
C PHE A 402 -15.85 -0.84 8.80
N MET A 403 -16.31 0.36 9.18
CA MET A 403 -17.22 0.59 10.30
C MET A 403 -16.72 -0.02 11.64
N GLY A 404 -15.40 -0.07 11.82
CA GLY A 404 -14.75 -0.40 13.09
C GLY A 404 -14.83 0.75 14.10
N ASP A 405 -14.51 0.47 15.36
CA ASP A 405 -14.27 1.51 16.37
C ASP A 405 -12.81 2.01 16.31
N LEU A 406 -12.44 2.90 17.24
CA LEU A 406 -11.10 3.49 17.28
C LEU A 406 -10.05 2.40 17.46
N GLU A 407 -10.21 1.54 18.47
CA GLU A 407 -9.26 0.50 18.84
C GLU A 407 -9.11 -0.57 17.74
N SER A 408 -10.20 -0.94 17.07
CA SER A 408 -10.19 -1.84 15.91
C SER A 408 -9.48 -1.23 14.70
N ASN A 409 -9.62 0.08 14.47
CA ASN A 409 -8.86 0.78 13.43
C ASN A 409 -7.37 0.91 13.79
N LEU A 410 -7.03 1.17 15.06
CA LEU A 410 -5.64 1.18 15.54
C LEU A 410 -4.95 -0.17 15.29
N PHE A 411 -5.62 -1.28 15.59
CA PHE A 411 -5.12 -2.62 15.28
C PHE A 411 -4.83 -2.82 13.78
N LEU A 412 -5.75 -2.41 12.91
CA LEU A 412 -5.54 -2.45 11.47
C LEU A 412 -4.43 -1.49 10.99
N ILE A 413 -4.22 -0.36 11.67
CA ILE A 413 -3.08 0.53 11.42
C ILE A 413 -1.77 -0.18 11.77
N ASN A 414 -1.64 -0.81 12.94
CA ASN A 414 -0.42 -1.52 13.34
C ASN A 414 -0.07 -2.62 12.35
N ALA A 415 -1.05 -3.43 11.94
CA ALA A 415 -0.84 -4.46 10.92
C ALA A 415 -0.38 -3.90 9.56
N SER A 416 -0.87 -2.73 9.16
CA SER A 416 -0.39 -2.06 7.95
C SER A 416 1.03 -1.47 8.14
N ASN A 417 1.36 -0.90 9.30
CA ASN A 417 2.67 -0.34 9.58
C ASN A 417 3.74 -1.46 9.61
N ASN A 418 3.49 -2.53 10.37
CA ASN A 418 4.39 -3.68 10.53
C ASN A 418 4.57 -4.45 9.21
N GLY A 419 3.48 -4.60 8.43
CA GLY A 419 3.48 -5.13 7.07
C GLY A 419 4.05 -4.22 5.97
N ASN A 420 4.62 -3.08 6.35
CA ASN A 420 5.41 -2.17 5.50
C ASN A 420 6.80 -1.87 6.09
N GLY A 421 7.24 -2.62 7.10
CA GLY A 421 8.56 -2.47 7.73
C GLY A 421 8.66 -1.34 8.77
N ASN A 422 7.57 -0.63 9.04
CA ASN A 422 7.49 0.41 10.08
C ASN A 422 7.12 -0.23 11.43
N LEU A 423 8.02 -1.07 11.94
CA LEU A 423 7.83 -1.83 13.17
C LEU A 423 7.45 -0.94 14.35
N ASN A 424 6.31 -1.25 14.98
CA ASN A 424 5.84 -0.64 16.23
C ASN A 424 5.79 0.89 16.14
N LEU A 425 5.34 1.38 14.98
CA LEU A 425 5.20 2.80 14.70
C LEU A 425 3.91 3.36 15.30
N TYR A 426 4.07 4.03 16.44
CA TYR A 426 2.98 4.54 17.30
C TYR A 426 2.84 6.07 17.33
N ASP A 427 3.73 6.82 16.67
CA ASP A 427 3.68 8.30 16.61
C ASP A 427 2.79 8.77 15.44
N PRO A 428 1.61 9.37 15.67
CA PRO A 428 0.72 9.82 14.60
C PRO A 428 1.28 10.98 13.76
N ASN A 429 2.36 11.62 14.22
CA ASN A 429 3.02 12.71 13.52
C ASN A 429 4.11 12.20 12.55
N HIS A 430 4.40 10.90 12.56
CA HIS A 430 5.39 10.32 11.66
C HIS A 430 4.82 10.18 10.24
N PRO A 431 5.53 10.60 9.17
CA PRO A 431 4.99 10.59 7.79
C PRO A 431 4.54 9.21 7.26
N GLU A 432 5.05 8.13 7.83
CA GLU A 432 4.69 6.76 7.45
C GLU A 432 3.55 6.16 8.31
N TYR A 433 3.12 6.83 9.39
CA TYR A 433 2.05 6.32 10.26
C TYR A 433 0.72 6.26 9.51
N SER A 434 0.04 5.11 9.58
CA SER A 434 -1.23 4.83 8.90
C SER A 434 -1.25 5.05 7.39
N LYS A 435 -0.10 5.24 6.73
CA LYS A 435 0.03 5.52 5.29
C LYS A 435 -0.54 4.40 4.39
N TYR A 436 -0.64 3.20 4.94
CA TYR A 436 -1.11 1.98 4.30
C TYR A 436 -2.47 1.50 4.86
N HIS A 437 -3.05 2.27 5.79
CA HIS A 437 -4.39 2.07 6.34
C HIS A 437 -5.37 3.06 5.73
N PHE A 438 -6.60 2.62 5.52
CA PHE A 438 -7.69 3.42 4.99
C PHE A 438 -8.97 3.15 5.79
N THR A 439 -9.73 4.17 6.16
CA THR A 439 -10.93 4.02 7.00
C THR A 439 -12.19 4.38 6.22
N ALA A 440 -13.21 3.53 6.32
CA ALA A 440 -14.56 3.75 5.80
C ALA A 440 -15.55 3.72 6.97
N GLU A 441 -15.85 4.90 7.51
CA GLU A 441 -16.80 5.10 8.62
C GLU A 441 -18.24 4.75 8.22
N SER A 442 -18.58 4.91 6.93
CA SER A 442 -19.89 4.59 6.40
C SER A 442 -19.85 3.59 5.23
N PRO A 443 -20.96 2.84 5.01
CA PRO A 443 -21.13 1.95 3.85
C PRO A 443 -20.95 2.62 2.49
N ASP A 444 -21.31 3.90 2.37
CA ASP A 444 -21.28 4.63 1.10
C ASP A 444 -19.83 5.02 0.71
N GLU A 445 -18.94 5.20 1.68
CA GLU A 445 -17.54 5.58 1.48
C GLU A 445 -16.64 4.40 1.07
N LEU A 446 -16.97 3.17 1.48
CA LEU A 446 -16.11 1.99 1.28
C LEU A 446 -15.69 1.77 -0.19
N SER A 447 -16.55 2.12 -1.15
CA SER A 447 -16.21 2.04 -2.58
C SER A 447 -15.07 2.99 -2.98
N SER A 448 -15.10 4.24 -2.50
CA SER A 448 -14.05 5.23 -2.75
C SER A 448 -12.78 4.96 -1.93
N VAL A 449 -12.93 4.48 -0.70
CA VAL A 449 -11.83 4.17 0.22
C VAL A 449 -11.02 2.97 -0.29
N LEU A 450 -11.69 1.88 -0.69
CA LEU A 450 -11.03 0.72 -1.30
C LEU A 450 -10.41 1.06 -2.67
N LEU A 451 -11.02 1.99 -3.44
CA LEU A 451 -10.41 2.50 -4.67
C LEU A 451 -9.14 3.31 -4.39
N ALA A 452 -9.12 4.13 -3.33
CA ALA A 452 -7.94 4.89 -2.92
C ALA A 452 -6.80 3.94 -2.48
N ALA A 453 -7.11 2.89 -1.72
CA ALA A 453 -6.14 1.85 -1.36
C ALA A 453 -5.53 1.17 -2.59
N VAL A 454 -6.35 0.75 -3.56
CA VAL A 454 -5.84 0.16 -4.82
C VAL A 454 -5.07 1.18 -5.66
N ASN A 455 -5.51 2.43 -5.76
CA ASN A 455 -4.76 3.46 -6.49
C ASN A 455 -3.40 3.77 -5.83
N SER A 456 -3.32 3.72 -4.49
CA SER A 456 -2.04 3.77 -3.76
C SER A 456 -1.13 2.61 -4.15
N ILE A 457 -1.65 1.37 -4.17
CA ILE A 457 -0.92 0.19 -4.66
C ILE A 457 -0.45 0.38 -6.11
N LEU A 458 -1.33 0.85 -7.02
CA LEU A 458 -0.98 1.08 -8.42
C LEU A 458 0.13 2.14 -8.56
N SER A 459 0.09 3.20 -7.75
CA SER A 459 1.12 4.25 -7.74
C SER A 459 2.47 3.76 -7.18
N GLN A 460 2.45 2.81 -6.24
CA GLN A 460 3.66 2.18 -5.68
C GLN A 460 4.21 1.07 -6.59
N ASN A 461 3.35 0.35 -7.32
CA ASN A 461 3.75 -0.60 -8.36
C ASN A 461 4.33 0.08 -9.61
N MET A 462 4.23 1.41 -9.73
CA MET A 462 5.21 2.19 -10.49
C MET A 462 6.56 2.20 -9.76
N THR A 463 7.13 1.01 -9.55
CA THR A 463 8.34 0.85 -8.75
C THR A 463 9.46 1.65 -9.39
N TYR A 464 10.01 2.61 -8.64
CA TYR A 464 11.38 3.05 -8.89
C TYR A 464 12.26 1.80 -8.99
N THR A 465 13.18 1.81 -9.93
CA THR A 465 13.97 0.63 -10.29
C THR A 465 13.19 -0.42 -11.12
N SER A 466 13.27 -0.27 -12.46
CA SER A 466 13.89 -1.38 -13.19
C SER A 466 15.13 -1.84 -12.41
N PRO A 467 15.55 -3.11 -12.45
CA PRO A 467 16.96 -3.38 -12.30
C PRO A 467 17.65 -2.61 -13.43
N VAL A 468 18.00 -1.35 -13.17
CA VAL A 468 18.94 -0.62 -13.97
C VAL A 468 20.21 -1.38 -13.62
N VAL A 469 20.50 -2.44 -14.40
CA VAL A 469 21.86 -2.72 -14.85
C VAL A 469 22.32 -1.32 -15.22
N PRO A 470 23.12 -0.67 -14.36
CA PRO A 470 23.41 0.74 -14.45
C PRO A 470 23.76 0.94 -15.91
N VAL A 471 22.92 1.70 -16.63
CA VAL A 471 22.96 1.78 -18.12
C VAL A 471 24.40 1.99 -18.57
N THR A 472 25.13 2.60 -17.65
CA THR A 472 26.52 2.89 -17.63
C THR A 472 27.12 2.58 -16.24
N LYS A 473 28.16 1.72 -16.20
CA LYS A 473 28.96 1.43 -15.00
C LYS A 473 30.35 2.04 -15.14
N THR A 474 30.77 2.82 -14.16
CA THR A 474 32.16 3.28 -14.05
C THR A 474 32.74 2.86 -12.70
N MET A 475 33.93 2.26 -12.74
CA MET A 475 34.71 1.89 -11.56
C MET A 475 35.94 2.78 -11.44
N SER A 476 36.20 3.30 -10.25
CA SER A 476 37.40 4.06 -9.93
C SER A 476 37.93 3.60 -8.57
N GLY A 477 39.09 2.95 -8.55
CA GLY A 477 39.60 2.29 -7.34
C GLY A 477 38.62 1.25 -6.80
N ASN A 478 38.25 1.38 -5.52
CA ASN A 478 37.24 0.57 -4.84
C ASN A 478 35.85 1.22 -4.80
N LYS A 479 35.56 2.16 -5.72
CA LYS A 479 34.28 2.86 -5.83
C LYS A 479 33.60 2.56 -7.16
N ILE A 480 32.27 2.51 -7.11
CA ILE A 480 31.41 2.31 -8.27
C ILE A 480 30.35 3.41 -8.31
N TYR A 481 30.06 3.91 -9.51
CA TYR A 481 29.10 4.98 -9.74
C TYR A 481 28.00 4.42 -10.62
N LEU A 482 26.76 4.48 -10.13
CA LEU A 482 25.60 3.88 -10.79
C LEU A 482 24.60 4.97 -11.15
N ALA A 483 24.22 4.99 -12.43
CA ALA A 483 23.14 5.81 -12.96
C ALA A 483 21.81 5.03 -12.90
N PHE A 484 20.78 5.68 -12.37
CA PHE A 484 19.40 5.22 -12.26
C PHE A 484 18.44 6.26 -12.85
N PHE A 485 17.23 5.81 -13.15
CA PHE A 485 16.11 6.70 -13.47
C PHE A 485 14.77 6.06 -13.08
N LYS A 486 13.72 6.88 -12.99
CA LYS A 486 12.32 6.42 -13.05
C LYS A 486 11.58 7.17 -14.16
N PRO A 487 10.88 6.45 -15.06
CA PRO A 487 9.90 7.05 -15.94
C PRO A 487 8.64 7.45 -15.17
N LEU A 488 8.19 8.68 -15.38
CA LEU A 488 6.94 9.22 -14.84
C LEU A 488 5.94 9.47 -15.97
N GLU A 489 4.66 9.57 -15.62
CA GLU A 489 3.64 10.14 -16.50
C GLU A 489 3.92 11.65 -16.64
N GLY A 490 4.48 12.05 -17.78
CA GLY A 490 4.88 13.43 -18.03
C GLY A 490 6.06 13.55 -19.00
N ASN A 491 6.65 14.74 -19.03
CA ASN A 491 7.78 15.08 -19.89
C ASN A 491 9.14 14.92 -19.20
N PHE A 492 9.18 15.05 -17.86
CA PHE A 492 10.37 14.92 -17.04
C PHE A 492 10.41 13.53 -16.40
N TRP A 493 11.53 12.82 -16.54
CA TRP A 493 11.79 11.55 -15.87
C TRP A 493 12.87 11.79 -14.82
N GLU A 494 12.69 11.23 -13.63
CA GLU A 494 13.64 11.40 -12.52
C GLU A 494 14.94 10.66 -12.82
N GLY A 495 16.08 11.32 -12.63
CA GLY A 495 17.40 10.70 -12.65
C GLY A 495 18.08 10.70 -11.28
N ASN A 496 18.95 9.72 -11.08
CA ASN A 496 19.79 9.65 -9.89
C ASN A 496 21.14 9.01 -10.23
N ILE A 497 22.26 9.63 -9.83
CA ILE A 497 23.55 8.95 -9.75
C ILE A 497 23.95 8.80 -8.29
N VAL A 498 24.33 7.58 -7.92
CA VAL A 498 24.84 7.27 -6.58
C VAL A 498 26.29 6.81 -6.63
N LYS A 499 27.02 7.07 -5.54
CA LYS A 499 28.35 6.50 -5.28
C LYS A 499 28.27 5.40 -4.22
N LEU A 500 28.82 4.24 -4.55
CA LEU A 500 28.91 3.04 -3.71
C LEU A 500 30.35 2.53 -3.61
N GLY A 501 30.61 1.65 -2.64
CA GLY A 501 31.87 0.94 -2.49
C GLY A 501 31.85 -0.44 -3.14
N ILE A 502 33.04 -1.01 -3.32
CA ILE A 502 33.26 -2.43 -3.59
C ILE A 502 34.20 -2.97 -2.51
N ASN A 503 33.82 -4.07 -1.84
CA ASN A 503 34.61 -4.69 -0.78
C ASN A 503 35.67 -5.67 -1.33
N GLU A 504 36.46 -6.31 -0.45
CA GLU A 504 37.51 -7.26 -0.84
C GLU A 504 36.95 -8.52 -1.54
N ASP A 505 35.71 -8.90 -1.23
CA ASP A 505 34.98 -10.03 -1.82
C ASP A 505 34.27 -9.68 -3.14
N LEU A 506 34.47 -8.46 -3.65
CA LEU A 506 33.89 -7.88 -4.89
C LEU A 506 32.38 -7.60 -4.84
N GLU A 507 31.78 -7.51 -3.66
CA GLU A 507 30.39 -7.13 -3.45
C GLU A 507 30.21 -5.61 -3.44
N VAL A 508 29.05 -5.13 -3.89
CA VAL A 508 28.70 -3.70 -3.84
C VAL A 508 28.21 -3.36 -2.43
N VAL A 509 28.83 -2.36 -1.81
CA VAL A 509 28.58 -2.00 -0.40
C VAL A 509 28.27 -0.51 -0.20
N GLY A 510 27.51 -0.21 0.85
CA GLY A 510 27.19 1.15 1.28
C GLY A 510 28.36 1.87 1.95
N LYS A 511 28.12 3.10 2.43
CA LYS A 511 29.07 3.87 3.26
C LYS A 511 29.26 3.31 4.67
N ASP A 512 28.32 2.48 5.10
CA ASP A 512 28.32 1.67 6.32
C ASP A 512 29.06 0.33 6.17
N ASN A 513 29.52 0.01 4.95
CA ASN A 513 30.17 -1.26 4.59
C ASN A 513 29.23 -2.49 4.71
N LEU A 514 27.91 -2.28 4.71
CA LEU A 514 26.92 -3.35 4.51
C LEU A 514 26.70 -3.58 3.01
N ALA A 515 26.24 -4.77 2.61
CA ALA A 515 25.88 -5.06 1.23
C ALA A 515 24.76 -4.09 0.76
N ALA A 516 24.98 -3.38 -0.34
CA ALA A 516 24.01 -2.46 -0.93
C ALA A 516 23.08 -3.15 -1.94
N THR A 517 23.36 -4.42 -2.26
CA THR A 517 22.56 -5.24 -3.16
C THR A 517 22.13 -6.55 -2.49
N TRP A 518 20.95 -7.04 -2.85
CA TRP A 518 20.51 -8.40 -2.57
C TRP A 518 21.35 -9.44 -3.35
N PRO A 519 21.30 -10.74 -2.99
CA PRO A 519 22.07 -11.79 -3.69
C PRO A 519 21.77 -11.95 -5.19
N ASN A 520 20.61 -11.46 -5.66
CA ASN A 520 20.23 -11.41 -7.08
C ASN A 520 20.82 -10.20 -7.83
N GLY A 521 21.50 -9.28 -7.13
CA GLY A 521 22.09 -8.06 -7.69
C GLY A 521 21.16 -6.85 -7.75
N ALA A 522 19.91 -6.96 -7.31
CA ALA A 522 19.02 -5.81 -7.13
C ALA A 522 19.52 -4.92 -5.98
N MET A 523 19.35 -3.60 -6.12
CA MET A 523 19.64 -2.66 -5.02
C MET A 523 18.70 -2.89 -3.84
N ARG A 524 19.17 -2.62 -2.62
CA ARG A 524 18.32 -2.58 -1.42
C ARG A 524 17.79 -1.16 -1.21
N ASP A 525 16.54 -1.03 -0.78
CA ASP A 525 15.92 0.27 -0.49
C ASP A 525 16.55 0.95 0.74
N ASP A 526 17.11 0.17 1.68
CA ASP A 526 17.82 0.67 2.86
C ASP A 526 19.28 1.08 2.59
N ALA A 527 19.81 0.85 1.36
CA ALA A 527 21.22 1.01 1.03
C ALA A 527 21.74 2.44 1.26
N LYS A 528 22.82 2.56 2.05
CA LYS A 528 23.39 3.86 2.42
C LYS A 528 24.45 4.31 1.42
N TYR A 529 24.10 5.22 0.51
CA TYR A 529 25.03 5.80 -0.46
C TYR A 529 26.09 6.70 0.19
N TYR A 530 27.25 6.82 -0.47
CA TYR A 530 28.26 7.84 -0.13
C TYR A 530 27.77 9.25 -0.47
N TRP A 531 27.08 9.38 -1.60
CA TRP A 531 26.27 10.54 -2.02
C TRP A 531 25.29 10.10 -3.12
N SER A 532 24.19 10.83 -3.30
CA SER A 532 23.22 10.69 -4.40
C SER A 532 22.94 12.06 -5.04
N THR A 533 22.56 12.11 -6.32
CA THR A 533 22.13 13.38 -6.96
C THR A 533 20.66 13.72 -6.69
N LYS A 534 19.82 12.77 -6.23
CA LYS A 534 18.45 13.09 -5.78
C LYS A 534 18.49 14.02 -4.55
N ASP A 535 19.51 13.84 -3.69
CA ASP A 535 19.82 14.71 -2.55
C ASP A 535 20.06 16.20 -2.93
N TRP A 536 20.21 16.57 -4.21
CA TRP A 536 20.37 17.97 -4.61
C TRP A 536 19.12 18.82 -4.37
N ALA A 537 17.93 18.22 -4.46
CA ALA A 537 16.66 18.90 -4.24
C ALA A 537 16.49 19.30 -2.75
N ASP A 538 16.83 18.39 -1.84
CA ASP A 538 16.74 18.59 -0.39
C ASP A 538 17.84 19.53 0.12
N ILE A 539 17.47 20.77 0.41
CA ILE A 539 18.37 21.79 0.98
C ILE A 539 18.90 21.47 2.39
N SER A 540 18.36 20.45 3.07
CA SER A 540 18.85 19.95 4.36
C SER A 540 19.93 18.86 4.20
N ALA A 541 20.01 18.22 3.03
CA ALA A 541 21.01 17.22 2.73
C ALA A 541 22.43 17.83 2.60
N PRO A 542 23.50 17.07 2.91
CA PRO A 542 24.87 17.60 2.86
C PRO A 542 25.30 18.16 1.51
N ASN A 543 24.71 17.69 0.41
CA ASN A 543 24.97 18.13 -0.97
C ASN A 543 23.78 18.82 -1.65
N GLY A 544 22.76 19.21 -0.87
CA GLY A 544 21.62 20.00 -1.33
C GLY A 544 22.03 21.35 -1.92
N ILE A 545 21.30 21.80 -2.95
CA ILE A 545 21.59 23.08 -3.62
C ILE A 545 20.30 23.78 -4.04
N ALA A 546 20.10 25.01 -3.56
CA ALA A 546 19.00 25.85 -4.01
C ALA A 546 19.12 26.16 -5.51
N ASN A 547 17.99 26.12 -6.22
CA ASN A 547 17.90 26.32 -7.67
C ASN A 547 18.53 27.65 -8.15
N ASP A 548 18.49 28.71 -7.34
CA ASP A 548 19.10 30.01 -7.64
C ASP A 548 20.62 30.04 -7.48
N LEU A 549 21.19 29.11 -6.69
CA LEU A 549 22.64 28.97 -6.47
C LEU A 549 23.33 28.01 -7.46
N ARG A 550 22.58 27.22 -8.24
CA ARG A 550 23.14 26.33 -9.27
C ARG A 550 23.90 27.10 -10.36
N LYS A 551 25.03 26.55 -10.80
CA LYS A 551 25.94 27.16 -11.78
C LYS A 551 25.76 26.51 -13.14
N ILE A 552 24.74 26.95 -13.87
CA ILE A 552 24.38 26.39 -15.16
C ILE A 552 24.86 27.35 -16.24
N TYR A 553 25.65 26.86 -17.19
CA TYR A 553 26.25 27.67 -18.25
C TYR A 553 25.79 27.19 -19.63
N THR A 554 25.85 28.07 -20.62
CA THR A 554 25.64 27.73 -22.03
C THR A 554 26.56 28.58 -22.91
N TYR A 555 26.37 28.61 -24.23
CA TYR A 555 27.15 29.49 -25.11
C TYR A 555 26.24 30.31 -26.03
N LEU A 556 26.14 31.60 -25.73
CA LEU A 556 25.21 32.53 -26.39
C LEU A 556 25.88 33.36 -27.50
N GLY A 557 26.98 32.86 -28.06
CA GLY A 557 27.77 33.55 -29.10
C GLY A 557 28.78 34.57 -28.59
N GLY A 558 28.98 34.65 -27.27
CA GLY A 558 29.90 35.56 -26.60
C GLY A 558 31.35 35.05 -26.53
N ASN A 559 31.98 35.20 -25.35
CA ASN A 559 33.36 34.79 -25.13
C ASN A 559 33.50 33.25 -25.14
N ARG A 560 34.32 32.72 -26.06
CA ARG A 560 34.55 31.27 -26.23
C ARG A 560 35.55 30.67 -25.25
N ASP A 561 36.39 31.50 -24.63
CA ASP A 561 37.56 31.03 -23.87
C ASP A 561 37.27 30.89 -22.36
N LEU A 562 36.09 31.32 -21.89
CA LEU A 562 35.67 31.28 -20.48
C LEU A 562 34.21 30.79 -20.36
N LEU A 563 34.02 29.51 -20.03
CA LEU A 563 32.69 28.96 -19.70
C LEU A 563 32.05 29.61 -18.47
N LEU A 564 32.86 30.10 -17.53
CA LEU A 564 32.41 30.74 -16.27
C LEU A 564 32.20 32.26 -16.39
N ASP A 565 32.10 32.78 -17.61
CA ASP A 565 31.82 34.21 -17.88
C ASP A 565 30.33 34.51 -17.66
N GLU A 566 30.02 35.68 -17.08
CA GLU A 566 28.62 36.08 -16.78
C GLU A 566 27.72 36.16 -18.02
N THR A 567 28.30 36.38 -19.22
CA THR A 567 27.57 36.36 -20.49
C THR A 567 27.08 34.97 -20.90
N ASN A 568 27.67 33.91 -20.34
CA ASN A 568 27.34 32.51 -20.59
C ASN A 568 26.43 31.89 -19.51
N ASP A 569 26.06 32.63 -18.46
CA ASP A 569 25.22 32.13 -17.35
C ASP A 569 23.76 31.87 -17.80
N PHE A 570 23.22 30.71 -17.46
CA PHE A 570 21.84 30.31 -17.70
C PHE A 570 20.96 30.73 -16.52
N THR A 571 20.59 32.01 -16.51
CA THR A 571 19.84 32.64 -15.42
C THR A 571 18.85 33.68 -15.94
N THR A 572 17.77 33.93 -15.19
CA THR A 572 16.75 34.94 -15.52
C THR A 572 17.31 36.36 -15.59
N ALA A 573 18.48 36.61 -15.01
CA ALA A 573 19.20 37.89 -15.14
C ALA A 573 19.82 38.11 -16.53
N ASN A 574 20.05 37.07 -17.34
CA ASN A 574 20.71 37.16 -18.66
C ASN A 574 19.71 37.46 -19.80
N THR A 575 18.85 38.47 -19.60
CA THR A 575 17.68 38.74 -20.45
C THR A 575 18.02 39.15 -21.89
N ASP A 576 19.19 39.77 -22.09
CA ASP A 576 19.63 40.27 -23.39
C ASP A 576 20.07 39.13 -24.34
N HIS A 577 20.40 37.97 -23.79
CA HIS A 577 20.89 36.81 -24.55
C HIS A 577 19.94 35.60 -24.47
N LEU A 578 19.33 35.31 -23.33
CA LEU A 578 18.31 34.25 -23.17
C LEU A 578 16.92 34.74 -23.57
N THR A 579 16.76 35.09 -24.85
CA THR A 579 15.48 35.55 -25.39
C THR A 579 14.53 34.38 -25.67
N ALA A 580 13.22 34.64 -25.72
CA ALA A 580 12.21 33.64 -26.10
C ALA A 580 12.55 32.89 -27.41
N ALA A 581 13.15 33.58 -28.40
CA ALA A 581 13.55 32.97 -29.66
C ALA A 581 14.70 31.95 -29.51
N VAL A 582 15.60 32.16 -28.55
CA VAL A 582 16.70 31.23 -28.21
C VAL A 582 16.15 29.98 -27.50
N LEU A 583 15.11 30.15 -26.68
CA LEU A 583 14.38 29.06 -26.01
C LEU A 583 13.26 28.44 -26.87
N GLY A 584 13.29 28.59 -28.19
CA GLY A 584 12.35 27.91 -29.10
C GLY A 584 10.94 28.52 -29.15
N ASN A 585 10.76 29.73 -28.61
CA ASN A 585 9.48 30.43 -28.42
C ASN A 585 8.51 29.58 -27.56
N PRO A 586 8.71 29.55 -26.23
CA PRO A 586 7.76 28.93 -25.32
C PRO A 586 6.41 29.68 -25.32
N THR A 587 5.37 28.92 -25.00
CA THR A 587 4.04 29.41 -24.61
C THR A 587 4.04 29.95 -23.18
N HIS A 588 4.83 29.36 -22.29
CA HIS A 588 5.15 29.89 -20.96
C HIS A 588 6.11 31.09 -21.03
N ALA A 589 6.20 31.85 -19.94
CA ALA A 589 7.15 32.94 -19.85
C ALA A 589 8.60 32.40 -19.86
N THR A 590 9.50 33.11 -20.53
CA THR A 590 10.93 32.76 -20.58
C THR A 590 11.55 32.58 -19.19
N ALA A 591 11.11 33.36 -18.20
CA ALA A 591 11.56 33.22 -16.81
C ALA A 591 11.11 31.89 -16.18
N GLU A 592 9.89 31.41 -16.50
CA GLU A 592 9.35 30.16 -15.96
C GLU A 592 10.16 28.96 -16.48
N ILE A 593 10.40 28.90 -17.80
CA ILE A 593 11.25 27.87 -18.41
C ILE A 593 12.67 27.88 -17.83
N ILE A 594 13.29 29.06 -17.65
CA ILE A 594 14.65 29.14 -17.07
C ILE A 594 14.67 28.62 -15.63
N GLN A 595 13.71 29.02 -14.79
CA GLN A 595 13.67 28.60 -13.38
C GLN A 595 13.34 27.09 -13.25
N TYR A 596 12.46 26.55 -14.08
CA TYR A 596 12.14 25.11 -14.08
C TYR A 596 13.36 24.22 -14.41
N ILE A 597 14.14 24.61 -15.42
CA ILE A 597 15.39 23.93 -15.81
C ILE A 597 16.47 24.08 -14.72
N ARG A 598 16.46 25.20 -13.99
CA ARG A 598 17.29 25.37 -12.79
C ARG A 598 16.80 24.53 -11.60
N GLY A 599 15.60 23.97 -11.64
CA GLY A 599 15.05 23.08 -10.62
C GLY A 599 14.11 23.75 -9.62
N ALA A 600 13.67 24.99 -9.87
CA ALA A 600 12.60 25.59 -9.07
C ALA A 600 11.25 24.96 -9.39
N ASP A 601 10.39 24.81 -8.39
CA ASP A 601 8.99 24.42 -8.62
C ASP A 601 8.16 25.62 -9.09
N VAL A 602 8.29 25.98 -10.35
CA VAL A 602 7.58 27.15 -10.89
C VAL A 602 6.07 26.92 -11.02
N PHE A 603 5.61 25.67 -10.92
CA PHE A 603 4.25 25.28 -11.29
C PHE A 603 3.42 24.70 -10.14
N ASP A 604 3.95 24.68 -8.91
CA ASP A 604 3.26 24.18 -7.71
C ASP A 604 2.93 22.68 -7.90
N GLU A 605 3.95 21.88 -8.29
CA GLU A 605 3.85 20.45 -8.60
C GLU A 605 3.45 19.61 -7.37
N ASP A 606 3.80 20.05 -6.14
CA ASP A 606 3.37 19.42 -4.87
C ASP A 606 2.10 20.03 -4.23
N ALA A 607 1.61 21.15 -4.79
CA ALA A 607 0.43 21.90 -4.35
C ALA A 607 0.49 22.50 -2.93
N ASP A 608 1.69 22.78 -2.39
CA ASP A 608 1.86 23.46 -1.10
C ASP A 608 1.70 25.00 -1.17
N GLY A 609 1.77 25.57 -2.37
CA GLY A 609 1.58 26.99 -2.67
C GLY A 609 2.86 27.84 -2.69
N TYR A 610 4.04 27.26 -2.51
CA TYR A 610 5.32 27.90 -2.83
C TYR A 610 5.73 27.60 -4.28
N VAL A 611 6.46 28.54 -4.90
CA VAL A 611 6.85 28.44 -6.32
C VAL A 611 8.30 28.89 -6.61
N THR A 612 9.18 28.76 -5.61
CA THR A 612 10.54 29.37 -5.64
C THR A 612 11.63 28.54 -4.98
N ASP A 613 11.21 27.66 -4.11
CA ASP A 613 11.84 26.45 -3.59
C ASP A 613 12.15 25.43 -4.72
N ASN A 614 12.68 24.27 -4.35
CA ASN A 614 13.15 23.25 -5.29
C ASN A 614 12.07 22.20 -5.53
N ARG A 615 11.89 21.76 -6.79
CA ARG A 615 11.13 20.54 -7.11
C ARG A 615 11.71 19.33 -6.37
N GLU A 616 10.86 18.36 -6.02
CA GLU A 616 11.26 17.11 -5.33
C GLU A 616 12.46 16.42 -6.00
N VAL A 617 12.56 16.48 -7.33
CA VAL A 617 13.75 16.05 -8.09
C VAL A 617 14.12 17.05 -9.17
N ILE A 618 15.40 17.47 -9.15
CA ILE A 618 15.96 18.42 -10.10
C ILE A 618 16.91 17.81 -11.14
N THR A 619 17.27 16.53 -11.03
CA THR A 619 18.15 15.81 -11.97
C THR A 619 17.32 15.00 -12.97
N GLY A 620 17.51 15.22 -14.27
CA GLY A 620 16.89 14.39 -15.31
C GLY A 620 17.52 13.00 -15.44
N ASP A 621 16.81 12.08 -16.08
CA ASP A 621 17.28 10.70 -16.27
C ASP A 621 18.58 10.60 -17.10
N VAL A 622 19.40 9.62 -16.73
CA VAL A 622 20.77 9.43 -17.26
C VAL A 622 20.80 8.25 -18.24
N LEU A 623 19.76 8.12 -19.07
CA LEU A 623 19.48 6.88 -19.85
C LEU A 623 20.55 6.56 -20.91
N HIS A 624 21.17 7.57 -21.53
CA HIS A 624 22.17 7.40 -22.60
C HIS A 624 23.60 7.86 -22.26
N SER A 625 23.91 8.20 -21.00
CA SER A 625 25.21 8.80 -20.63
C SER A 625 26.04 7.98 -19.66
N GLN A 626 27.36 7.89 -19.90
CA GLN A 626 28.32 7.19 -19.04
C GLN A 626 28.95 8.17 -18.02
N PRO A 627 28.66 8.05 -16.70
CA PRO A 627 29.33 8.85 -15.68
C PRO A 627 30.84 8.65 -15.76
N LEU A 628 31.57 9.68 -16.17
CA LEU A 628 33.02 9.64 -16.33
C LEU A 628 33.69 10.26 -15.11
N VAL A 629 34.44 9.45 -14.37
CA VAL A 629 35.29 9.94 -13.28
C VAL A 629 36.59 10.48 -13.87
N VAL A 630 36.88 11.76 -13.65
CA VAL A 630 38.12 12.43 -14.05
C VAL A 630 38.84 12.94 -12.81
N GLN A 631 40.13 12.63 -12.70
CA GLN A 631 40.97 13.13 -11.61
C GLN A 631 41.80 14.32 -12.10
N TYR A 632 41.62 15.46 -11.44
CA TYR A 632 42.44 16.65 -11.63
C TYR A 632 43.48 16.70 -10.51
N VAL A 633 44.76 16.74 -10.87
CA VAL A 633 45.84 17.01 -9.93
C VAL A 633 46.27 18.46 -10.12
N ASP A 634 46.07 19.30 -9.11
CA ASP A 634 46.43 20.72 -9.17
C ASP A 634 47.95 20.92 -9.07
N SER A 635 48.44 22.16 -9.21
CA SER A 635 49.87 22.46 -9.10
C SER A 635 50.45 22.28 -7.68
N ASN A 636 49.61 22.02 -6.67
CA ASN A 636 49.99 21.69 -5.30
C ASN A 636 49.98 20.17 -5.05
N HIS A 637 49.65 19.35 -6.05
CA HIS A 637 49.42 17.91 -5.97
C HIS A 637 48.14 17.49 -5.21
N LYS A 638 47.19 18.41 -5.00
CA LYS A 638 45.86 18.03 -4.52
C LYS A 638 45.10 17.35 -5.64
N ALA A 639 44.66 16.12 -5.40
CA ALA A 639 43.74 15.40 -6.28
C ALA A 639 42.30 15.81 -5.97
N THR A 640 41.59 16.29 -6.98
CA THR A 640 40.14 16.48 -6.97
C THR A 640 39.54 15.57 -8.02
N SER A 641 38.68 14.62 -7.63
CA SER A 641 37.91 13.86 -8.61
C SER A 641 36.65 14.64 -8.99
N MET A 642 36.19 14.49 -10.22
CA MET A 642 34.88 14.96 -10.67
C MET A 642 34.19 13.87 -11.46
N VAL A 643 32.86 13.77 -11.30
CA VAL A 643 32.03 12.87 -12.11
C VAL A 643 31.27 13.70 -13.13
N PHE A 644 31.44 13.38 -14.41
CA PHE A 644 30.75 14.03 -15.52
C PHE A 644 29.68 13.12 -16.11
N PHE A 645 28.46 13.62 -16.27
CA PHE A 645 27.37 12.87 -16.91
C PHE A 645 26.43 13.80 -17.67
N GLY A 646 25.88 13.33 -18.78
CA GLY A 646 24.76 13.99 -19.47
C GLY A 646 23.43 13.43 -18.98
N SER A 647 22.39 14.25 -18.94
CA SER A 647 21.03 13.81 -18.62
C SER A 647 20.00 14.39 -19.58
N ASN A 648 18.81 13.79 -19.62
CA ASN A 648 17.68 14.22 -20.43
C ASN A 648 16.94 15.47 -19.89
N ASP A 649 17.46 16.12 -18.84
CA ASP A 649 17.16 17.55 -18.59
C ASP A 649 17.91 18.50 -19.55
N GLY A 650 18.73 17.94 -20.45
CA GLY A 650 19.45 18.66 -21.51
C GLY A 650 20.86 19.11 -21.13
N MET A 651 21.33 18.79 -19.92
CA MET A 651 22.60 19.25 -19.37
C MET A 651 23.70 18.18 -19.36
N LEU A 652 24.95 18.65 -19.47
CA LEU A 652 26.16 17.96 -19.00
C LEU A 652 26.49 18.49 -17.60
N HIS A 653 26.33 17.65 -16.57
CA HIS A 653 26.65 17.98 -15.19
C HIS A 653 28.10 17.62 -14.86
N ALA A 654 28.66 18.32 -13.88
CA ALA A 654 29.96 18.07 -13.32
C ALA A 654 29.85 18.06 -11.78
N VAL A 655 30.07 16.90 -11.15
CA VAL A 655 29.86 16.68 -9.70
C VAL A 655 31.21 16.60 -8.98
N LEU A 656 31.34 17.23 -7.81
CA LEU A 656 32.56 17.14 -6.98
C LEU A 656 32.67 15.78 -6.29
N ASP A 657 33.85 15.15 -6.37
CA ASP A 657 34.07 13.82 -5.80
C ASP A 657 35.41 13.66 -5.04
N SER A 658 35.31 13.15 -3.80
CA SER A 658 36.39 12.63 -2.93
C SER A 658 35.70 11.77 -1.84
N ILE A 659 36.12 11.61 -0.58
CA ILE A 659 37.44 11.84 0.07
C ILE A 659 38.48 10.87 -0.55
N ASP A 660 39.74 11.28 -0.62
CA ASP A 660 40.85 10.33 -0.71
C ASP A 660 41.35 10.02 0.71
N PRO A 661 41.10 8.81 1.25
CA PRO A 661 41.48 8.49 2.63
C PRO A 661 43.00 8.35 2.85
N ASP A 662 43.83 8.38 1.80
CA ASP A 662 45.29 8.23 1.90
C ASP A 662 46.04 9.58 2.13
N ILE A 663 45.34 10.70 2.35
CA ILE A 663 45.96 12.03 2.57
C ILE A 663 45.48 12.66 3.90
N GLU A 664 46.32 12.58 4.94
CA GLU A 664 46.16 13.41 6.16
C GLU A 664 46.53 14.90 5.88
N ASP A 665 45.58 15.73 5.46
CA ASP A 665 45.71 17.20 5.53
C ASP A 665 44.68 17.81 6.51
N PRO A 666 45.11 18.38 7.65
CA PRO A 666 44.22 19.06 8.60
C PRO A 666 43.63 20.39 8.10
N ASN A 667 43.91 20.80 6.86
CA ASN A 667 43.30 21.94 6.19
C ASN A 667 42.45 21.53 4.97
N ASP A 668 42.11 20.24 4.81
CA ASP A 668 41.19 19.87 3.74
C ASP A 668 39.84 20.56 3.96
N VAL A 669 39.44 21.37 2.99
CA VAL A 669 38.17 22.05 3.02
C VAL A 669 37.10 20.98 2.85
N ILE A 670 36.16 20.90 3.79
CA ILE A 670 34.96 20.06 3.67
C ILE A 670 34.18 20.56 2.44
N SER A 671 34.52 20.03 1.27
CA SER A 671 33.72 20.17 0.07
C SER A 671 32.59 19.17 0.17
N HIS A 672 31.36 19.66 0.15
CA HIS A 672 30.16 18.84 0.08
C HIS A 672 30.26 17.88 -1.13
N TYR A 673 30.55 16.61 -0.85
CA TYR A 673 30.80 15.61 -1.89
C TYR A 673 29.49 15.16 -2.51
N GLY A 674 29.50 14.94 -3.82
CA GLY A 674 28.27 14.72 -4.55
C GLY A 674 27.51 16.01 -4.87
N THR A 675 28.02 17.21 -4.58
CA THR A 675 27.39 18.48 -5.02
C THR A 675 27.72 18.79 -6.49
N GLU A 676 26.74 19.33 -7.21
CA GLU A 676 26.93 19.90 -8.55
C GLU A 676 27.93 21.07 -8.52
N ALA A 677 29.08 20.92 -9.16
CA ALA A 677 30.08 21.98 -9.31
C ALA A 677 29.63 23.04 -10.33
N TRP A 678 29.07 22.54 -11.44
CA TRP A 678 28.46 23.28 -12.54
C TRP A 678 27.72 22.31 -13.49
N ALA A 679 26.85 22.86 -14.33
CA ALA A 679 26.23 22.17 -15.46
C ALA A 679 26.40 23.00 -16.75
N PHE A 680 26.34 22.33 -17.90
CA PHE A 680 26.45 22.96 -19.22
C PHE A 680 25.34 22.52 -20.18
N ILE A 681 24.63 23.49 -20.75
CA ILE A 681 23.61 23.28 -21.78
C ILE A 681 24.21 23.59 -23.16
N SER A 682 24.17 22.63 -24.08
CA SER A 682 24.55 22.87 -25.47
C SER A 682 23.66 23.93 -26.13
N PRO A 683 24.19 24.89 -26.92
CA PRO A 683 23.37 25.89 -27.62
C PRO A 683 22.29 25.28 -28.52
N ASP A 684 22.55 24.10 -29.08
CA ASP A 684 21.61 23.36 -29.92
C ASP A 684 20.43 22.77 -29.10
N HIS A 685 20.56 22.67 -27.77
CA HIS A 685 19.52 22.18 -26.86
C HIS A 685 18.62 23.32 -26.33
N LEU A 686 19.10 24.56 -26.31
CA LEU A 686 18.34 25.72 -25.80
C LEU A 686 16.91 25.82 -26.39
N PRO A 687 16.68 25.62 -27.71
CA PRO A 687 15.33 25.70 -28.27
C PRO A 687 14.40 24.55 -27.89
N ARG A 688 14.94 23.47 -27.31
CA ARG A 688 14.23 22.24 -26.92
C ARG A 688 13.94 22.16 -25.43
N LEU A 689 14.60 22.97 -24.58
CA LEU A 689 14.40 22.94 -23.13
C LEU A 689 12.93 23.16 -22.73
N LYS A 690 12.23 24.00 -23.50
CA LYS A 690 10.79 24.25 -23.29
C LYS A 690 9.94 22.98 -23.43
N ASP A 691 10.38 21.99 -24.21
CA ASP A 691 9.64 20.75 -24.45
C ASP A 691 9.68 19.80 -23.23
N ILE A 692 10.53 20.08 -22.23
CA ILE A 692 10.50 19.44 -20.90
C ILE A 692 9.24 19.88 -20.11
N VAL A 693 8.70 21.07 -20.40
CA VAL A 693 7.45 21.58 -19.79
C VAL A 693 6.27 21.41 -20.75
N GLU A 694 6.44 21.86 -22.00
CA GLU A 694 5.40 21.99 -23.03
C GLU A 694 5.24 20.77 -23.94
N GLY A 695 6.09 19.76 -23.78
CA GLY A 695 6.10 18.56 -24.62
C GLY A 695 4.82 17.73 -24.50
N SER A 696 4.63 16.85 -25.47
CA SER A 696 3.57 15.82 -25.46
C SER A 696 4.13 14.43 -25.09
N GLY A 697 5.23 14.39 -24.33
CA GLY A 697 5.99 13.19 -23.99
C GLY A 697 7.47 13.49 -23.72
N HIS A 698 8.11 12.56 -23.01
CA HIS A 698 9.48 12.65 -22.55
C HIS A 698 10.51 12.97 -23.65
N GLN A 699 11.51 13.80 -23.32
CA GLN A 699 12.50 14.35 -24.24
C GLN A 699 13.86 13.69 -24.11
N TYR A 700 14.42 13.25 -25.24
CA TYR A 700 15.78 12.69 -25.31
C TYR A 700 16.75 13.74 -25.86
N PHE A 701 17.85 14.03 -25.16
CA PHE A 701 18.80 15.09 -25.51
C PHE A 701 20.11 14.56 -26.14
#